data_AF-A0A0M2JR55-F1
#
_entry.id   AF-A0A0M2JR55-F1
#
_cell.length_a   1.000
_cell.length_b   1.000
_cell.length_c   1.000
_cell.angle_alpha   90.00
_cell.angle_beta   90.00
_cell.angle_gamma   90.00
#
_symmetry.space_group_name_H-M   'P 1'
#
loop_
_entity.id
_entity.type
_entity.pdbx_description
1 polymer ?
#
loop_
_entity_poly.entity_id
_entity_poly.type
_entity_poly.pdbx_seq_one_letter_code
_entity_poly.pdbx_strand_id
1 'polypeptide(L)'
;METQMLIRIIVGALMIVVVGLLAVKRVLWLTKLIRSGQPLSEGNNRKDNLGKRITTQFEEVFGQTRLLRWSVPGIAHFFTMWGFFVLATVYLEAFGLLVVHDFHIPIVGRWDVLGFLQDFFAVAVLAGIITFSIIRIVREPKKHGRDSRFYGSHTGGAWLILFMIFNVIWTYALVRGAAVVTGNLPYGNGAFFSQLMGAILRPLGVPANEWIETLALLAHIAIMLVFLLIVLHSKHLHIGLAPINVTFKRMPNGLGPLLPVESKGELVDFEDPAEDAVLGRGKIEDFTWKGYLDMTTCTECGRCQSQCPAWNTGKPLSPKLVIMNLRDHMFAKAPYFLDGKESPLQNTPEGGLGEEVRGEKESEKHSHEHVPESGFERIPADSPLQATRPLVGTLEQGGVIDPDVLWSCTTCGACVEQCPVDIEHIDHIVDMRRYQVMMESEFPAELSGLYKNLENKGNPWGQNAKDRTNWIDEVDFDVPVFGKDVESFAGYEYLFWVGCAGAYEDRAKKTTKAVAELLATAGVKYLVLGEGETCNGDSARRSGNEFLFQQLAAQNVETLNGLFEGVERVDRKVVVTCPHCFNTLGREYPQVGGNYTVLHHTQLLNRLVRDKKLIPVKQSDGGMDITYHDPCYLGRHNKEYSAPRELIGASGAKLTEMPRHAERGLCCGAGGARMWMEEHIGKRVNVERSEEAVDTGASAIATGCPFCRVMMTDGVDDVTSTRSLEKTPEVLDVAQLLLGSLDKTGVTLPEKGTAAKEAEERAARLEAQAASAPAPVEEKVETPAPAEAKTETAPPEAKAAVAAPAKGLGIAGGAKRPGAKKAAPAAAPAEDKPAEATSAETAAPVKGLGIAGGAKRPGAKKAAAPAAEKPAEATAEAPSEAPAKAEPEVKGLGIASGARRPGAKKAAPKAAPNEGAATVVQPANVEPDKAKAGTEPADTADSDRGLEPKPEPEVKGLGIAAGARRPGAKKAPAAAAPATAPKAEPAPEPEPEPAAAEPEPAPEPSSNGSSNGSSNGSGSGEARIVGDEPPVKGLGIAKGARRPGRK
;
A
#
# COMPACT_ATOMS: atom_id res chain seq x y z
N MET A 1 -48.17 -10.46 -38.29
CA MET A 1 -47.55 -10.20 -36.97
C MET A 1 -48.59 -10.53 -35.93
N GLU A 2 -48.31 -11.48 -35.04
CA GLU A 2 -49.27 -11.90 -34.03
C GLU A 2 -49.41 -10.85 -32.92
N THR A 3 -50.54 -10.86 -32.21
CA THR A 3 -50.80 -9.93 -31.10
C THR A 3 -49.73 -10.04 -30.01
N GLN A 4 -49.22 -11.24 -29.73
CA GLN A 4 -48.11 -11.44 -28.80
C GLN A 4 -46.83 -10.71 -29.27
N MET A 5 -46.47 -10.80 -30.55
CA MET A 5 -45.30 -10.08 -31.11
C MET A 5 -45.48 -8.57 -31.09
N LEU A 6 -46.68 -8.07 -31.39
CA LEU A 6 -46.95 -6.63 -31.32
C LEU A 6 -46.79 -6.11 -29.88
N ILE A 7 -47.23 -6.89 -28.88
CA ILE A 7 -47.01 -6.60 -27.45
C ILE A 7 -45.51 -6.67 -27.10
N ARG A 8 -44.78 -7.72 -27.53
CA ARG A 8 -43.33 -7.84 -27.31
C ARG A 8 -42.58 -6.62 -27.84
N ILE A 9 -42.82 -6.22 -29.09
CA ILE A 9 -42.16 -5.08 -29.73
C ILE A 9 -42.48 -3.77 -29.00
N ILE A 10 -43.76 -3.45 -28.80
CA ILE A 10 -44.17 -2.15 -28.23
C ILE A 10 -43.69 -1.99 -26.78
N VAL A 11 -43.94 -3.00 -25.94
CA VAL A 11 -43.58 -2.94 -24.51
C VAL A 11 -42.06 -3.02 -24.34
N GLY A 12 -41.39 -3.92 -25.08
CA GLY A 12 -39.94 -4.06 -25.07
C GLY A 12 -39.21 -2.77 -25.48
N ALA A 13 -39.59 -2.18 -26.63
CA ALA A 13 -38.96 -0.95 -27.11
C ALA A 13 -39.19 0.23 -26.16
N LEU A 14 -40.40 0.38 -25.60
CA LEU A 14 -40.71 1.45 -24.63
C LEU A 14 -39.85 1.34 -23.37
N MET A 15 -39.72 0.14 -22.79
CA MET A 15 -38.87 -0.10 -21.63
C MET A 15 -37.40 0.21 -21.92
N ILE A 16 -36.88 -0.25 -23.07
CA ILE A 16 -35.48 -0.05 -23.48
C ILE A 16 -35.17 1.45 -23.64
N VAL A 17 -36.04 2.22 -24.31
CA VAL A 17 -35.82 3.66 -24.53
C VAL A 17 -35.88 4.44 -23.21
N VAL A 18 -36.91 4.23 -22.40
CA VAL A 18 -37.09 4.96 -21.13
C VAL A 18 -35.93 4.68 -20.16
N VAL A 19 -35.58 3.40 -19.97
CA VAL A 19 -34.49 3.02 -19.07
C VAL A 19 -33.12 3.38 -19.64
N GLY A 20 -32.91 3.23 -20.95
CA GLY A 20 -31.67 3.59 -21.62
C GLY A 20 -31.31 5.07 -21.43
N LEU A 21 -32.28 5.97 -21.57
CA LEU A 21 -32.08 7.41 -21.35
C LEU A 21 -31.70 7.73 -19.88
N LEU A 22 -32.35 7.06 -18.91
CA LEU A 22 -32.01 7.22 -17.48
C LEU A 22 -30.63 6.66 -17.15
N ALA A 23 -30.26 5.50 -17.71
CA ALA A 23 -28.96 4.88 -17.54
C ALA A 23 -27.84 5.76 -18.13
N VAL A 24 -28.00 6.25 -19.37
CA VAL A 24 -27.05 7.16 -20.02
C VAL A 24 -26.89 8.45 -19.22
N LYS A 25 -27.99 9.07 -18.76
CA LYS A 25 -27.95 10.27 -17.90
C LYS A 25 -27.12 10.02 -16.63
N ARG A 26 -27.30 8.87 -15.97
CA ARG A 26 -26.53 8.51 -14.77
C ARG A 26 -25.06 8.24 -15.06
N VAL A 27 -24.73 7.53 -16.15
CA VAL A 27 -23.33 7.27 -16.57
C VAL A 27 -22.60 8.57 -16.90
N LEU A 28 -23.25 9.49 -17.61
CA LEU A 28 -22.68 10.81 -17.93
C LEU A 28 -22.44 11.63 -16.66
N TRP A 29 -23.38 11.63 -15.70
CA TRP A 29 -23.20 12.32 -14.41
C TRP A 29 -22.07 11.70 -13.55
N LEU A 30 -21.99 10.37 -13.47
CA LEU A 30 -20.88 9.68 -12.79
C LEU A 30 -19.53 10.00 -13.45
N THR A 31 -19.50 10.09 -14.79
CA THR A 31 -18.31 10.47 -15.55
C THR A 31 -17.92 11.93 -15.29
N LYS A 32 -18.89 12.85 -15.22
CA LYS A 32 -18.67 14.27 -14.83
C LYS A 32 -18.10 14.35 -13.42
N LEU A 33 -18.68 13.63 -12.46
CA LEU A 33 -18.21 13.58 -11.07
C LEU A 33 -16.78 13.07 -10.97
N ILE A 34 -16.49 11.86 -11.47
CA ILE A 34 -15.14 11.27 -11.34
C ILE A 34 -14.09 12.17 -12.01
N ARG A 35 -14.41 12.79 -13.16
CA ARG A 35 -13.50 13.72 -13.86
C ARG A 35 -13.39 15.13 -13.26
N SER A 36 -14.14 15.45 -12.21
CA SER A 36 -14.09 16.76 -11.54
C SER A 36 -13.10 16.83 -10.37
N GLY A 37 -12.61 15.68 -9.89
CA GLY A 37 -11.49 15.65 -8.95
C GLY A 37 -10.21 16.14 -9.63
N GLN A 38 -9.25 16.62 -8.84
CA GLN A 38 -8.02 17.24 -9.33
C GLN A 38 -7.30 16.39 -10.40
N PRO A 39 -6.66 17.01 -11.40
CA PRO A 39 -5.74 16.31 -12.28
C PRO A 39 -4.56 15.69 -11.50
N LEU A 40 -3.84 14.77 -12.15
CA LEU A 40 -2.62 14.14 -11.63
C LEU A 40 -1.41 14.73 -12.34
N SER A 41 -0.26 14.80 -11.64
CA SER A 41 1.00 15.22 -12.26
C SER A 41 1.44 14.30 -13.39
N GLU A 42 2.28 14.82 -14.30
CA GLU A 42 2.90 14.04 -15.36
C GLU A 42 3.77 12.91 -14.78
N GLY A 43 4.49 13.16 -13.67
CA GLY A 43 5.24 12.14 -12.94
C GLY A 43 4.37 11.02 -12.34
N ASN A 44 3.05 11.23 -12.24
CA ASN A 44 2.07 10.32 -11.65
C ASN A 44 1.08 9.77 -12.70
N ASN A 45 1.44 9.87 -13.98
CA ASN A 45 0.65 9.45 -15.14
C ASN A 45 0.11 8.01 -14.98
N ARG A 46 -1.22 7.86 -15.01
CA ARG A 46 -1.93 6.57 -14.91
C ARG A 46 -2.25 5.92 -16.27
N LYS A 47 -1.86 6.54 -17.39
CA LYS A 47 -2.21 6.15 -18.78
C LYS A 47 -1.01 5.56 -19.55
N ASP A 48 0.14 5.53 -18.92
CA ASP A 48 1.39 4.90 -19.37
C ASP A 48 1.28 3.37 -19.47
N ASN A 49 2.36 2.70 -19.91
CA ASN A 49 2.54 1.24 -19.77
C ASN A 49 1.35 0.38 -20.30
N LEU A 50 0.67 0.84 -21.36
CA LEU A 50 -0.60 0.28 -21.85
C LEU A 50 -0.61 -1.25 -21.99
N GLY A 51 0.41 -1.85 -22.62
CA GLY A 51 0.51 -3.30 -22.78
C GLY A 51 0.53 -4.06 -21.46
N LYS A 52 1.22 -3.51 -20.45
CA LYS A 52 1.26 -4.09 -19.09
C LYS A 52 -0.07 -3.92 -18.37
N ARG A 53 -0.74 -2.76 -18.51
CA ARG A 53 -2.09 -2.52 -17.96
C ARG A 53 -3.13 -3.47 -18.57
N ILE A 54 -3.04 -3.77 -19.87
CA ILE A 54 -3.86 -4.79 -20.54
C ILE A 54 -3.60 -6.19 -19.97
N THR A 55 -2.34 -6.61 -19.82
CA THR A 55 -2.00 -7.90 -19.19
C THR A 55 -2.56 -7.99 -17.76
N THR A 56 -2.44 -6.93 -16.97
CA THR A 56 -2.99 -6.88 -15.60
C THR A 56 -4.52 -6.97 -15.57
N GLN A 57 -5.25 -6.46 -16.56
CA GLN A 57 -6.70 -6.71 -16.67
C GLN A 57 -7.01 -8.21 -16.84
N PHE A 58 -6.26 -8.91 -17.69
CA PHE A 58 -6.44 -10.36 -17.85
C PHE A 58 -6.07 -11.14 -16.58
N GLU A 59 -4.97 -10.79 -15.91
CA GLU A 59 -4.48 -11.48 -14.71
C GLU A 59 -5.34 -11.22 -13.46
N GLU A 60 -5.72 -9.98 -13.18
CA GLU A 60 -6.40 -9.61 -11.93
C GLU A 60 -7.92 -9.50 -12.04
N VAL A 61 -8.46 -9.10 -13.19
CA VAL A 61 -9.92 -8.91 -13.38
C VAL A 61 -10.55 -10.17 -13.97
N PHE A 62 -10.13 -10.60 -15.16
CA PHE A 62 -10.68 -11.82 -15.78
C PHE A 62 -10.24 -13.10 -15.07
N GLY A 63 -8.96 -13.20 -14.70
CA GLY A 63 -8.41 -14.29 -13.91
C GLY A 63 -8.73 -14.24 -12.42
N GLN A 64 -9.24 -13.12 -11.90
CA GLN A 64 -9.58 -12.89 -10.48
C GLN A 64 -8.50 -13.28 -9.47
N THR A 65 -7.21 -13.28 -9.84
CA THR A 65 -6.10 -13.80 -9.01
C THR A 65 -6.10 -13.28 -7.57
N ARG A 66 -6.31 -11.97 -7.37
CA ARG A 66 -6.45 -11.37 -6.03
C ARG A 66 -7.66 -11.82 -5.23
N LEU A 67 -8.78 -12.10 -5.90
CA LEU A 67 -10.01 -12.49 -5.22
C LEU A 67 -9.98 -13.97 -4.84
N LEU A 68 -9.43 -14.82 -5.71
CA LEU A 68 -9.21 -16.25 -5.52
C LEU A 68 -8.23 -16.58 -4.37
N ARG A 69 -7.40 -15.63 -3.92
CA ARG A 69 -6.64 -15.72 -2.64
C ARG A 69 -7.51 -16.09 -1.43
N TRP A 70 -8.83 -15.91 -1.49
CA TRP A 70 -9.78 -16.44 -0.50
C TRP A 70 -10.73 -17.42 -1.20
N SER A 71 -10.55 -18.72 -0.99
CA SER A 71 -11.16 -19.80 -1.78
C SER A 71 -12.69 -19.69 -1.95
N VAL A 72 -13.49 -19.93 -0.90
CA VAL A 72 -14.96 -20.04 -1.05
C VAL A 72 -15.61 -18.75 -1.59
N PRO A 73 -15.33 -17.54 -1.06
CA PRO A 73 -15.94 -16.32 -1.59
C PRO A 73 -15.36 -15.88 -2.93
N GLY A 74 -14.14 -16.30 -3.27
CA GLY A 74 -13.49 -16.04 -4.54
C GLY A 74 -14.07 -16.92 -5.66
N ILE A 75 -14.19 -18.23 -5.44
CA ILE A 75 -14.74 -19.18 -6.42
C ILE A 75 -16.21 -18.85 -6.74
N ALA A 76 -17.03 -18.55 -5.73
CA ALA A 76 -18.42 -18.12 -5.94
C ALA A 76 -18.52 -16.84 -6.79
N HIS A 77 -17.59 -15.90 -6.61
CA HIS A 77 -17.52 -14.67 -7.41
C HIS A 77 -16.94 -14.89 -8.81
N PHE A 78 -16.01 -15.83 -8.98
CA PHE A 78 -15.45 -16.21 -10.27
C PHE A 78 -16.57 -16.72 -11.19
N PHE A 79 -17.35 -17.70 -10.75
CA PHE A 79 -18.50 -18.20 -11.51
C PHE A 79 -19.60 -17.13 -11.68
N THR A 80 -19.83 -16.27 -10.69
CA THR A 80 -20.82 -15.19 -10.82
C THR A 80 -20.42 -14.17 -11.89
N MET A 81 -19.15 -13.73 -11.93
CA MET A 81 -18.65 -12.77 -12.93
C MET A 81 -18.61 -13.37 -14.34
N TRP A 82 -18.06 -14.59 -14.50
CA TRP A 82 -18.08 -15.26 -15.79
C TRP A 82 -19.51 -15.59 -16.25
N GLY A 83 -20.43 -15.81 -15.30
CA GLY A 83 -21.86 -15.88 -15.55
C GLY A 83 -22.43 -14.61 -16.17
N PHE A 84 -22.07 -13.41 -15.68
CA PHE A 84 -22.48 -12.15 -16.34
C PHE A 84 -21.98 -12.06 -17.80
N PHE A 85 -20.74 -12.49 -18.10
CA PHE A 85 -20.21 -12.47 -19.46
C PHE A 85 -20.88 -13.49 -20.38
N VAL A 86 -21.13 -14.71 -19.91
CA VAL A 86 -21.80 -15.76 -20.72
C VAL A 86 -23.29 -15.47 -20.87
N LEU A 87 -23.99 -15.09 -19.79
CA LEU A 87 -25.42 -14.77 -19.83
C LEU A 87 -25.71 -13.43 -20.54
N ALA A 88 -24.71 -12.61 -20.86
CA ALA A 88 -24.91 -11.51 -21.81
C ALA A 88 -25.38 -12.03 -23.19
N THR A 89 -24.99 -13.25 -23.59
CA THR A 89 -25.50 -13.87 -24.83
C THR A 89 -27.00 -14.19 -24.75
N VAL A 90 -27.51 -14.55 -23.57
CA VAL A 90 -28.96 -14.72 -23.33
C VAL A 90 -29.70 -13.42 -23.56
N TYR A 91 -29.14 -12.28 -23.12
CA TYR A 91 -29.78 -10.98 -23.35
C TYR A 91 -29.75 -10.52 -24.81
N LEU A 92 -28.67 -10.84 -25.55
CA LEU A 92 -28.66 -10.63 -27.01
C LEU A 92 -29.77 -11.43 -27.71
N GLU A 93 -30.01 -12.67 -27.27
CA GLU A 93 -31.13 -13.46 -27.79
C GLU A 93 -32.49 -12.93 -27.34
N ALA A 94 -32.64 -12.57 -26.06
CA ALA A 94 -33.89 -12.01 -25.52
C ALA A 94 -34.32 -10.73 -26.28
N PHE A 95 -33.38 -9.85 -26.64
CA PHE A 95 -33.69 -8.68 -27.46
C PHE A 95 -34.10 -9.04 -28.90
N GLY A 96 -33.51 -10.09 -29.49
CA GLY A 96 -33.94 -10.60 -30.80
C GLY A 96 -35.33 -11.27 -30.75
N LEU A 97 -35.63 -12.01 -29.68
CA LEU A 97 -36.92 -12.65 -29.41
C LEU A 97 -38.09 -11.67 -29.21
N LEU A 98 -37.80 -10.37 -29.07
CA LEU A 98 -38.83 -9.32 -29.16
C LEU A 98 -39.35 -9.14 -30.59
N VAL A 99 -38.54 -9.43 -31.61
CA VAL A 99 -38.80 -9.09 -33.03
C VAL A 99 -38.95 -10.33 -33.92
N VAL A 100 -38.29 -11.44 -33.57
CA VAL A 100 -38.29 -12.72 -34.33
C VAL A 100 -38.41 -13.89 -33.34
N HIS A 101 -39.43 -14.74 -33.50
CA HIS A 101 -39.72 -15.84 -32.55
C HIS A 101 -38.61 -16.89 -32.43
N ASP A 102 -37.94 -17.23 -33.55
CA ASP A 102 -36.88 -18.24 -33.63
C ASP A 102 -35.47 -17.62 -33.54
N PHE A 103 -35.35 -16.41 -32.98
CA PHE A 103 -34.08 -15.69 -32.95
C PHE A 103 -33.00 -16.44 -32.16
N HIS A 104 -31.85 -16.58 -32.81
CA HIS A 104 -30.61 -17.08 -32.24
C HIS A 104 -29.46 -16.17 -32.68
N ILE A 105 -28.36 -16.14 -31.92
CA ILE A 105 -27.15 -15.40 -32.37
C ILE A 105 -26.66 -15.98 -33.72
N PRO A 106 -26.34 -15.16 -34.74
CA PRO A 106 -25.75 -15.66 -35.98
C PRO A 106 -24.47 -16.48 -35.74
N ILE A 107 -24.24 -17.50 -36.56
CA ILE A 107 -23.13 -18.47 -36.47
C ILE A 107 -23.20 -19.39 -35.23
N VAL A 108 -23.27 -18.84 -34.01
CA VAL A 108 -23.07 -19.60 -32.75
C VAL A 108 -24.34 -19.97 -31.99
N GLY A 109 -25.47 -19.30 -32.23
CA GLY A 109 -26.72 -19.46 -31.47
C GLY A 109 -27.47 -20.78 -31.66
N ARG A 110 -26.90 -21.72 -32.42
CA ARG A 110 -27.38 -23.11 -32.58
C ARG A 110 -26.36 -24.16 -32.11
N TRP A 111 -25.30 -23.73 -31.40
CA TRP A 111 -24.28 -24.64 -30.88
C TRP A 111 -24.70 -25.13 -29.50
N ASP A 112 -24.84 -26.46 -29.32
CA ASP A 112 -25.14 -27.07 -28.01
C ASP A 112 -24.14 -26.69 -26.92
N VAL A 113 -22.90 -26.36 -27.30
CA VAL A 113 -21.86 -25.81 -26.39
C VAL A 113 -22.27 -24.47 -25.79
N LEU A 114 -22.94 -23.59 -26.55
CA LEU A 114 -23.41 -22.29 -26.05
C LEU A 114 -24.63 -22.48 -25.14
N GLY A 115 -25.58 -23.33 -25.51
CA GLY A 115 -26.71 -23.71 -24.64
C GLY A 115 -26.24 -24.31 -23.31
N PHE A 116 -25.28 -25.25 -23.38
CA PHE A 116 -24.63 -25.84 -22.20
C PHE A 116 -23.94 -24.78 -21.33
N LEU A 117 -23.17 -23.86 -21.92
CA LEU A 117 -22.48 -22.82 -21.18
C LEU A 117 -23.46 -21.86 -20.49
N GLN A 118 -24.55 -21.46 -21.16
CA GLN A 118 -25.57 -20.60 -20.55
C GLN A 118 -26.24 -21.30 -19.35
N ASP A 119 -26.69 -22.55 -19.50
CA ASP A 119 -27.33 -23.29 -18.41
C ASP A 119 -26.35 -23.61 -17.26
N PHE A 120 -25.12 -24.02 -17.58
CA PHE A 120 -24.06 -24.25 -16.59
C PHE A 120 -23.80 -22.98 -15.77
N PHE A 121 -23.66 -21.83 -16.42
CA PHE A 121 -23.46 -20.57 -15.71
C PHE A 121 -24.71 -20.09 -14.98
N ALA A 122 -25.92 -20.36 -15.47
CA ALA A 122 -27.15 -20.06 -14.72
C ALA A 122 -27.22 -20.83 -13.39
N VAL A 123 -26.91 -22.14 -13.42
CA VAL A 123 -26.85 -22.99 -12.22
C VAL A 123 -25.67 -22.60 -11.31
N ALA A 124 -24.50 -22.29 -11.87
CA ALA A 124 -23.33 -21.86 -11.10
C ALA A 124 -23.53 -20.48 -10.43
N VAL A 125 -24.22 -19.54 -11.11
CA VAL A 125 -24.66 -18.26 -10.51
C VAL A 125 -25.65 -18.51 -9.38
N LEU A 126 -26.62 -19.42 -9.54
CA LEU A 126 -27.57 -19.78 -8.48
C LEU A 126 -26.86 -20.35 -7.23
N ALA A 127 -25.91 -21.28 -7.42
CA ALA A 127 -25.06 -21.78 -6.35
C ALA A 127 -24.20 -20.67 -5.71
N GLY A 128 -23.74 -19.71 -6.51
CA GLY A 128 -23.06 -18.49 -6.06
C GLY A 128 -23.95 -17.62 -5.17
N ILE A 129 -25.20 -17.36 -5.57
CA ILE A 129 -26.20 -16.60 -4.77
C ILE A 129 -26.47 -17.29 -3.44
N ILE A 130 -26.66 -18.62 -3.43
CA ILE A 130 -26.86 -19.41 -2.21
C ILE A 130 -25.65 -19.28 -1.29
N THR A 131 -24.44 -19.49 -1.80
CA THR A 131 -23.17 -19.34 -1.07
C THR A 131 -23.02 -17.93 -0.49
N PHE A 132 -23.33 -16.90 -1.28
CA PHE A 132 -23.29 -15.50 -0.85
C PHE A 132 -24.34 -15.14 0.20
N SER A 133 -25.49 -15.81 0.19
CA SER A 133 -26.57 -15.64 1.17
C SER A 133 -26.18 -16.28 2.50
N ILE A 134 -25.69 -17.53 2.47
CA ILE A 134 -25.16 -18.23 3.65
C ILE A 134 -24.04 -17.40 4.31
N ILE A 135 -23.06 -16.90 3.52
CA ILE A 135 -21.97 -16.07 4.04
C ILE A 135 -22.46 -14.78 4.71
N ARG A 136 -23.58 -14.18 4.25
CA ARG A 136 -24.17 -12.98 4.85
C ARG A 136 -24.93 -13.28 6.14
N ILE A 137 -25.66 -14.40 6.21
CA ILE A 137 -26.39 -14.84 7.39
C ILE A 137 -25.41 -15.26 8.50
N VAL A 138 -24.39 -16.05 8.16
CA VAL A 138 -23.35 -16.57 9.08
C VAL A 138 -22.38 -15.49 9.56
N ARG A 139 -22.35 -14.31 8.92
CA ARG A 139 -21.54 -13.16 9.32
C ARG A 139 -22.36 -11.88 9.46
N GLU A 140 -23.62 -12.02 9.87
CA GLU A 140 -24.55 -10.88 9.99
C GLU A 140 -24.03 -9.86 11.04
N PRO A 141 -23.88 -8.57 10.70
CA PRO A 141 -23.34 -7.58 11.63
C PRO A 141 -24.28 -7.32 12.83
N LYS A 142 -25.58 -7.61 12.73
CA LYS A 142 -26.51 -7.58 13.87
C LYS A 142 -26.19 -8.60 14.96
N LYS A 143 -25.47 -9.69 14.64
CA LYS A 143 -25.16 -10.80 15.55
C LYS A 143 -23.70 -10.83 15.99
N HIS A 144 -22.82 -10.23 15.19
CA HIS A 144 -21.36 -10.24 15.41
C HIS A 144 -20.77 -8.85 15.65
N GLY A 145 -21.57 -7.79 15.57
CA GLY A 145 -21.09 -6.41 15.72
C GLY A 145 -19.85 -6.14 14.85
N ARG A 146 -18.82 -5.60 15.51
CA ARG A 146 -17.52 -5.19 14.97
C ARG A 146 -16.71 -6.31 14.32
N ASP A 147 -16.87 -7.57 14.77
CA ASP A 147 -16.21 -8.76 14.20
C ASP A 147 -16.72 -9.10 12.79
N SER A 148 -17.91 -8.63 12.43
CA SER A 148 -18.39 -8.79 11.06
C SER A 148 -17.57 -7.92 10.11
N ARG A 149 -16.96 -8.55 9.10
CA ARG A 149 -16.40 -7.82 7.94
C ARG A 149 -17.44 -6.93 7.23
N PHE A 150 -18.73 -7.23 7.41
CA PHE A 150 -19.86 -6.47 6.88
C PHE A 150 -20.38 -5.38 7.85
N TYR A 151 -19.76 -5.17 9.02
CA TYR A 151 -20.07 -4.07 9.93
C TYR A 151 -19.98 -2.72 9.21
N GLY A 152 -21.04 -1.90 9.28
CA GLY A 152 -21.13 -0.63 8.53
C GLY A 152 -21.21 -0.75 7.00
N SER A 153 -21.31 -1.96 6.41
CA SER A 153 -21.64 -2.13 4.98
C SER A 153 -23.16 -2.07 4.77
N HIS A 154 -23.62 -1.57 3.62
CA HIS A 154 -25.06 -1.49 3.29
C HIS A 154 -25.68 -2.89 3.08
N THR A 155 -26.18 -3.52 4.14
CA THR A 155 -26.67 -4.92 4.10
C THR A 155 -27.95 -5.08 3.29
N GLY A 156 -28.93 -4.19 3.44
CA GLY A 156 -30.17 -4.20 2.64
C GLY A 156 -29.91 -4.12 1.14
N GLY A 157 -29.06 -3.19 0.71
CA GLY A 157 -28.60 -3.11 -0.68
C GLY A 157 -27.83 -4.34 -1.15
N ALA A 158 -27.20 -5.11 -0.26
CA ALA A 158 -26.58 -6.39 -0.64
C ALA A 158 -27.61 -7.52 -0.86
N TRP A 159 -28.73 -7.51 -0.14
CA TRP A 159 -29.84 -8.44 -0.33
C TRP A 159 -30.67 -8.11 -1.57
N LEU A 160 -30.95 -6.83 -1.82
CA LEU A 160 -31.61 -6.37 -3.06
C LEU A 160 -30.87 -6.86 -4.30
N ILE A 161 -29.54 -6.75 -4.34
CA ILE A 161 -28.72 -7.23 -5.46
C ILE A 161 -28.81 -8.76 -5.61
N LEU A 162 -28.71 -9.54 -4.52
CA LEU A 162 -28.84 -10.99 -4.59
C LEU A 162 -30.24 -11.41 -5.09
N PHE A 163 -31.29 -10.69 -4.65
CA PHE A 163 -32.65 -10.87 -5.15
C PHE A 163 -32.77 -10.53 -6.64
N MET A 164 -32.19 -9.42 -7.12
CA MET A 164 -32.24 -9.08 -8.55
C MET A 164 -31.51 -10.12 -9.43
N ILE A 165 -30.35 -10.63 -9.01
CA ILE A 165 -29.66 -11.70 -9.77
C ILE A 165 -30.46 -13.00 -9.72
N PHE A 166 -31.09 -13.34 -8.60
CA PHE A 166 -32.03 -14.48 -8.54
C PHE A 166 -33.21 -14.29 -9.52
N ASN A 167 -33.75 -13.08 -9.62
CA ASN A 167 -34.82 -12.76 -10.58
C ASN A 167 -34.40 -12.90 -12.04
N VAL A 168 -33.16 -12.58 -12.38
CA VAL A 168 -32.56 -12.88 -13.69
C VAL A 168 -32.55 -14.39 -13.96
N ILE A 169 -32.13 -15.22 -12.98
CA ILE A 169 -31.99 -16.67 -13.19
C ILE A 169 -33.34 -17.41 -13.27
N TRP A 170 -34.34 -17.11 -12.44
CA TRP A 170 -35.63 -17.83 -12.55
C TRP A 170 -36.44 -17.42 -13.78
N THR A 171 -36.37 -16.14 -14.20
CA THR A 171 -37.02 -15.73 -15.46
C THR A 171 -36.30 -16.28 -16.68
N TYR A 172 -34.97 -16.40 -16.68
CA TYR A 172 -34.22 -17.16 -17.69
C TYR A 172 -34.75 -18.59 -17.82
N ALA A 173 -34.87 -19.30 -16.69
CA ALA A 173 -35.35 -20.68 -16.67
C ALA A 173 -36.75 -20.82 -17.29
N LEU A 174 -37.68 -19.89 -16.98
CA LEU A 174 -39.02 -19.90 -17.58
C LEU A 174 -39.00 -19.58 -19.08
N VAL A 175 -38.23 -18.57 -19.53
CA VAL A 175 -38.12 -18.24 -20.96
C VAL A 175 -37.62 -19.44 -21.75
N ARG A 176 -36.53 -20.08 -21.30
CA ARG A 176 -35.96 -21.23 -22.00
C ARG A 176 -36.80 -22.50 -21.86
N GLY A 177 -37.38 -22.75 -20.69
CA GLY A 177 -38.26 -23.89 -20.46
C GLY A 177 -39.53 -23.82 -21.31
N ALA A 178 -40.15 -22.64 -21.42
CA ALA A 178 -41.28 -22.44 -22.33
C ALA A 178 -40.85 -22.62 -23.79
N ALA A 179 -39.68 -22.08 -24.18
CA ALA A 179 -39.12 -22.26 -25.53
C ALA A 179 -38.85 -23.73 -25.91
N VAL A 180 -38.59 -24.62 -24.95
CA VAL A 180 -38.51 -26.09 -25.18
C VAL A 180 -39.88 -26.70 -25.48
N VAL A 181 -40.97 -26.15 -24.95
CA VAL A 181 -42.34 -26.66 -25.16
C VAL A 181 -42.97 -26.07 -26.42
N THR A 182 -42.67 -24.80 -26.76
CA THR A 182 -43.11 -24.15 -28.00
C THR A 182 -42.29 -24.57 -29.22
N GLY A 183 -41.07 -25.09 -29.01
CA GLY A 183 -40.13 -25.45 -30.09
C GLY A 183 -39.22 -24.29 -30.53
N ASN A 184 -39.28 -23.14 -29.85
CA ASN A 184 -38.49 -21.95 -30.16
C ASN A 184 -37.05 -22.00 -29.59
N LEU A 185 -36.67 -22.99 -28.77
CA LEU A 185 -35.29 -23.12 -28.27
C LEU A 185 -34.33 -23.56 -29.40
N PRO A 186 -33.28 -22.79 -29.74
CA PRO A 186 -32.36 -23.14 -30.82
C PRO A 186 -31.26 -24.14 -30.42
N TYR A 187 -31.32 -24.68 -29.19
CA TYR A 187 -30.35 -25.59 -28.59
C TYR A 187 -30.99 -26.96 -28.33
N GLY A 188 -30.21 -28.04 -28.53
CA GLY A 188 -30.62 -29.41 -28.28
C GLY A 188 -30.41 -29.83 -26.82
N ASN A 189 -29.82 -31.00 -26.62
CA ASN A 189 -29.65 -31.61 -25.29
C ASN A 189 -28.52 -30.96 -24.47
N GLY A 190 -27.65 -30.15 -25.09
CA GLY A 190 -26.64 -29.38 -24.36
C GLY A 190 -27.23 -28.43 -23.30
N ALA A 191 -28.41 -27.87 -23.58
CA ALA A 191 -29.13 -26.98 -22.66
C ALA A 191 -29.90 -27.76 -21.58
N PHE A 192 -29.16 -28.46 -20.71
CA PHE A 192 -29.72 -29.42 -19.73
C PHE A 192 -30.72 -28.82 -18.72
N PHE A 193 -30.54 -27.57 -18.26
CA PHE A 193 -31.40 -26.94 -17.26
C PHE A 193 -32.64 -26.30 -17.92
N SER A 194 -32.47 -25.77 -19.13
CA SER A 194 -33.55 -25.36 -20.02
C SER A 194 -34.45 -26.54 -20.40
N GLN A 195 -33.88 -27.69 -20.78
CA GLN A 195 -34.61 -28.93 -21.07
C GLN A 195 -35.33 -29.48 -19.82
N LEU A 196 -34.71 -29.42 -18.64
CA LEU A 196 -35.35 -29.77 -17.37
C LEU A 196 -36.57 -28.87 -17.08
N MET A 197 -36.44 -27.55 -17.26
CA MET A 197 -37.57 -26.64 -17.05
C MET A 197 -38.67 -26.85 -18.11
N GLY A 198 -38.30 -27.17 -19.35
CA GLY A 198 -39.24 -27.59 -20.39
C GLY A 198 -40.01 -28.87 -20.04
N ALA A 199 -39.36 -29.85 -19.40
CA ALA A 199 -40.04 -31.05 -18.91
C ALA A 199 -41.03 -30.73 -17.77
N ILE A 200 -40.70 -29.77 -16.90
CA ILE A 200 -41.59 -29.28 -15.82
C ILE A 200 -42.80 -28.51 -16.38
N LEU A 201 -42.62 -27.71 -17.44
CA LEU A 201 -43.69 -26.88 -18.03
C LEU A 201 -44.53 -27.60 -19.11
N ARG A 202 -44.05 -28.73 -19.66
CA ARG A 202 -44.75 -29.53 -20.67
C ARG A 202 -46.19 -29.92 -20.32
N PRO A 203 -46.57 -30.26 -19.07
CA PRO A 203 -47.95 -30.59 -18.71
C PRO A 203 -48.96 -29.46 -18.91
N LEU A 204 -48.51 -28.21 -19.06
CA LEU A 204 -49.38 -27.05 -19.31
C LEU A 204 -49.83 -26.93 -20.79
N GLY A 205 -49.18 -27.67 -21.69
CA GLY A 205 -49.46 -27.63 -23.13
C GLY A 205 -48.90 -26.40 -23.86
N VAL A 206 -48.89 -26.45 -25.19
CA VAL A 206 -48.25 -25.41 -26.03
C VAL A 206 -48.89 -24.03 -25.87
N PRO A 207 -50.23 -23.84 -25.92
CA PRO A 207 -50.82 -22.50 -25.86
C PRO A 207 -50.57 -21.78 -24.52
N ALA A 208 -50.46 -22.51 -23.42
CA ALA A 208 -50.06 -21.92 -22.13
C ALA A 208 -48.58 -21.52 -22.15
N ASN A 209 -47.72 -22.33 -22.76
CA ASN A 209 -46.28 -22.06 -22.86
C ASN A 209 -45.96 -20.90 -23.80
N GLU A 210 -46.74 -20.63 -24.86
CA GLU A 210 -46.62 -19.41 -25.68
C GLU A 210 -46.78 -18.14 -24.83
N TRP A 211 -47.82 -18.09 -23.99
CA TRP A 211 -48.04 -16.97 -23.06
C TRP A 211 -46.97 -16.90 -21.97
N ILE A 212 -46.52 -18.04 -21.43
CA ILE A 212 -45.41 -18.08 -20.45
C ILE A 212 -44.12 -17.55 -21.10
N GLU A 213 -43.79 -17.97 -22.33
CA GLU A 213 -42.61 -17.48 -23.08
C GLU A 213 -42.68 -15.96 -23.27
N THR A 214 -43.81 -15.44 -23.78
CA THR A 214 -44.02 -14.00 -23.99
C THR A 214 -43.95 -13.18 -22.69
N LEU A 215 -44.60 -13.63 -21.62
CA LEU A 215 -44.65 -12.92 -20.35
C LEU A 215 -43.31 -13.02 -19.60
N ALA A 216 -42.68 -14.19 -19.58
CA ALA A 216 -41.36 -14.38 -18.97
C ALA A 216 -40.27 -13.61 -19.72
N LEU A 217 -40.36 -13.49 -21.05
CA LEU A 217 -39.41 -12.72 -21.86
C LEU A 217 -39.48 -11.22 -21.51
N LEU A 218 -40.69 -10.66 -21.48
CA LEU A 218 -40.91 -9.28 -21.08
C LEU A 218 -40.49 -9.04 -19.62
N ALA A 219 -40.78 -9.97 -18.71
CA ALA A 219 -40.33 -9.90 -17.32
C ALA A 219 -38.80 -9.96 -17.20
N HIS A 220 -38.12 -10.87 -17.91
CA HIS A 220 -36.67 -11.03 -17.90
C HIS A 220 -35.93 -9.76 -18.36
N ILE A 221 -36.45 -9.12 -19.41
CA ILE A 221 -35.94 -7.85 -19.93
C ILE A 221 -36.25 -6.70 -18.96
N ALA A 222 -37.47 -6.62 -18.42
CA ALA A 222 -37.85 -5.59 -17.43
C ALA A 222 -36.99 -5.67 -16.16
N ILE A 223 -36.78 -6.89 -15.64
CA ILE A 223 -35.92 -7.17 -14.48
C ILE A 223 -34.48 -6.72 -14.75
N MET A 224 -33.92 -7.02 -15.93
CA MET A 224 -32.58 -6.58 -16.31
C MET A 224 -32.47 -5.06 -16.41
N LEU A 225 -33.45 -4.40 -17.04
CA LEU A 225 -33.47 -2.94 -17.19
C LEU A 225 -33.60 -2.24 -15.82
N VAL A 226 -34.47 -2.72 -14.93
CA VAL A 226 -34.56 -2.24 -13.54
C VAL A 226 -33.25 -2.52 -12.78
N PHE A 227 -32.65 -3.69 -12.97
CA PHE A 227 -31.38 -4.06 -12.34
C PHE A 227 -30.24 -3.14 -12.80
N LEU A 228 -30.15 -2.79 -14.09
CA LEU A 228 -29.19 -1.83 -14.63
C LEU A 228 -29.27 -0.47 -13.90
N LEU A 229 -30.48 0.06 -13.67
CA LEU A 229 -30.64 1.31 -12.91
C LEU A 229 -30.21 1.14 -11.44
N ILE A 230 -30.54 0.01 -10.80
CA ILE A 230 -30.09 -0.31 -9.44
C ILE A 230 -28.56 -0.42 -9.38
N VAL A 231 -27.91 -1.03 -10.37
CA VAL A 231 -26.43 -1.14 -10.45
C VAL A 231 -25.80 0.25 -10.53
N LEU A 232 -26.33 1.15 -11.36
CA LEU A 232 -25.80 2.51 -11.56
C LEU A 232 -26.04 3.48 -10.36
N HIS A 233 -26.85 3.08 -9.38
CA HIS A 233 -27.16 3.85 -8.16
C HIS A 233 -26.80 3.13 -6.86
N SER A 234 -26.13 1.98 -6.92
CA SER A 234 -25.77 1.20 -5.73
C SER A 234 -24.32 0.72 -5.77
N LYS A 235 -23.87 0.10 -4.68
CA LYS A 235 -22.53 -0.51 -4.59
C LYS A 235 -22.25 -1.64 -5.58
N HIS A 236 -23.21 -2.09 -6.40
CA HIS A 236 -22.92 -3.02 -7.49
C HIS A 236 -22.28 -2.33 -8.71
N LEU A 237 -22.25 -1.00 -8.75
CA LEU A 237 -21.52 -0.16 -9.72
C LEU A 237 -20.06 -0.61 -9.95
N HIS A 238 -19.43 -1.25 -8.95
CA HIS A 238 -18.10 -1.84 -9.09
C HIS A 238 -17.96 -2.84 -10.25
N ILE A 239 -19.04 -3.47 -10.74
CA ILE A 239 -18.97 -4.35 -11.91
C ILE A 239 -18.49 -3.59 -13.17
N GLY A 240 -18.81 -2.30 -13.26
CA GLY A 240 -18.31 -1.41 -14.32
C GLY A 240 -17.05 -0.63 -13.92
N LEU A 241 -16.93 -0.18 -12.68
CA LEU A 241 -15.80 0.67 -12.26
C LEU A 241 -14.53 -0.10 -11.83
N ALA A 242 -14.62 -1.34 -11.35
CA ALA A 242 -13.44 -2.10 -10.93
C ALA A 242 -12.43 -2.37 -12.06
N PRO A 243 -12.84 -2.78 -13.29
CA PRO A 243 -11.93 -2.88 -14.42
C PRO A 243 -11.22 -1.54 -14.72
N ILE A 244 -11.97 -0.43 -14.62
CA ILE A 244 -11.46 0.93 -14.88
C ILE A 244 -10.45 1.34 -13.78
N ASN A 245 -10.72 1.09 -12.50
CA ASN A 245 -9.79 1.43 -11.42
C ASN A 245 -8.51 0.58 -11.46
N VAL A 246 -8.64 -0.73 -11.71
CA VAL A 246 -7.48 -1.63 -11.88
C VAL A 246 -6.68 -1.27 -13.15
N THR A 247 -7.31 -0.66 -14.17
CA THR A 247 -6.60 -0.09 -15.32
C THR A 247 -5.76 1.12 -14.91
N PHE A 248 -6.30 2.02 -14.05
CA PHE A 248 -5.67 3.30 -13.69
C PHE A 248 -4.93 3.32 -12.34
N LYS A 249 -4.63 2.16 -11.76
CA LYS A 249 -3.87 2.05 -10.50
C LYS A 249 -2.39 2.44 -10.60
N ARG A 250 -1.75 2.65 -9.45
CA ARG A 250 -0.28 2.68 -9.32
C ARG A 250 0.35 1.35 -9.79
N MET A 251 1.34 1.46 -10.67
CA MET A 251 2.13 0.34 -11.20
C MET A 251 3.56 0.40 -10.64
N PRO A 252 4.30 -0.73 -10.54
CA PRO A 252 3.88 -2.09 -10.87
C PRO A 252 2.97 -2.74 -9.81
N ASN A 253 2.77 -2.11 -8.65
CA ASN A 253 1.85 -2.58 -7.61
C ASN A 253 1.33 -1.41 -6.76
N GLY A 254 0.21 -1.62 -6.07
CA GLY A 254 -0.45 -0.61 -5.24
C GLY A 254 0.35 -0.14 -4.00
N LEU A 255 1.45 -0.81 -3.64
CA LEU A 255 2.36 -0.48 -2.53
C LEU A 255 3.77 -0.13 -3.07
N GLY A 256 3.81 0.75 -4.08
CA GLY A 256 5.01 1.45 -4.51
C GLY A 256 5.49 2.50 -3.48
N PRO A 257 6.45 3.36 -3.82
CA PRO A 257 6.77 4.52 -2.99
C PRO A 257 5.54 5.39 -2.73
N LEU A 258 5.52 6.07 -1.58
CA LEU A 258 4.54 7.13 -1.33
C LEU A 258 4.69 8.20 -2.41
N LEU A 259 3.56 8.71 -2.91
CA LEU A 259 3.56 9.71 -3.97
C LEU A 259 4.12 11.04 -3.44
N PRO A 260 4.83 11.85 -4.27
CA PRO A 260 5.09 13.25 -3.96
C PRO A 260 3.80 14.02 -3.65
N VAL A 261 3.93 15.21 -3.06
CA VAL A 261 2.78 16.10 -2.85
C VAL A 261 2.42 16.76 -4.18
N GLU A 262 1.14 16.69 -4.54
CA GLU A 262 0.59 17.28 -5.76
C GLU A 262 -0.51 18.29 -5.44
N SER A 263 -0.40 19.48 -6.02
CA SER A 263 -1.43 20.52 -6.00
C SER A 263 -1.85 20.81 -7.44
N LYS A 264 -3.16 20.87 -7.72
CA LYS A 264 -3.73 21.22 -9.04
C LYS A 264 -3.20 20.43 -10.26
N GLY A 265 -2.58 19.26 -10.05
CA GLY A 265 -1.96 18.45 -11.11
C GLY A 265 -0.50 18.78 -11.41
N GLU A 266 0.16 19.56 -10.56
CA GLU A 266 1.60 19.81 -10.61
C GLU A 266 2.27 19.28 -9.33
N LEU A 267 3.57 18.97 -9.43
CA LEU A 267 4.36 18.60 -8.26
C LEU A 267 4.62 19.86 -7.45
N VAL A 268 4.47 19.79 -6.12
CA VAL A 268 4.83 20.91 -5.25
C VAL A 268 6.36 21.01 -5.17
N ASP A 269 6.89 22.17 -5.58
CA ASP A 269 8.22 22.61 -5.16
C ASP A 269 8.16 23.03 -3.69
N PHE A 270 9.15 22.62 -2.90
CA PHE A 270 9.23 22.89 -1.46
C PHE A 270 10.23 24.03 -1.13
N GLU A 271 11.00 24.51 -2.11
CA GLU A 271 11.85 25.69 -1.99
C GLU A 271 11.08 26.97 -2.37
N ASP A 272 10.22 26.90 -3.40
CA ASP A 272 9.31 27.99 -3.82
C ASP A 272 7.86 27.47 -4.07
N PRO A 273 7.11 27.11 -3.01
CA PRO A 273 5.72 26.65 -3.14
C PRO A 273 4.79 27.79 -3.54
N ALA A 274 4.02 27.61 -4.61
CA ALA A 274 3.02 28.58 -5.07
C ALA A 274 2.03 29.00 -3.95
N GLU A 275 1.69 30.28 -3.89
CA GLU A 275 0.92 30.91 -2.77
C GLU A 275 -0.41 30.23 -2.44
N ASP A 276 -1.04 29.53 -3.39
CA ASP A 276 -2.31 28.82 -3.21
C ASP A 276 -2.19 27.28 -3.37
N ALA A 277 -0.98 26.74 -3.17
CA ALA A 277 -0.73 25.31 -3.15
C ALA A 277 -1.36 24.63 -1.91
N VAL A 278 -2.09 23.53 -2.14
CA VAL A 278 -2.72 22.75 -1.06
C VAL A 278 -1.86 21.52 -0.75
N LEU A 279 -1.18 21.54 0.40
CA LEU A 279 -0.21 20.52 0.79
C LEU A 279 -0.89 19.29 1.42
N GLY A 280 -1.57 18.49 0.60
CA GLY A 280 -2.34 17.31 1.04
C GLY A 280 -3.80 17.41 0.62
N ARG A 281 -4.72 16.81 1.38
CA ARG A 281 -6.18 16.90 1.18
C ARG A 281 -6.89 17.29 2.48
N GLY A 282 -7.42 18.51 2.56
CA GLY A 282 -8.25 19.00 3.66
C GLY A 282 -9.74 19.06 3.32
N LYS A 283 -10.08 18.96 2.03
CA LYS A 283 -11.43 19.03 1.48
C LYS A 283 -11.61 17.91 0.46
N ILE A 284 -12.85 17.49 0.20
CA ILE A 284 -13.09 16.40 -0.78
C ILE A 284 -12.71 16.85 -2.20
N GLU A 285 -12.87 18.14 -2.46
CA GLU A 285 -12.54 18.85 -3.70
C GLU A 285 -11.03 18.88 -4.01
N ASP A 286 -10.17 18.60 -3.01
CA ASP A 286 -8.72 18.48 -3.20
C ASP A 286 -8.34 17.10 -3.79
N PHE A 287 -9.20 16.09 -3.67
CA PHE A 287 -8.90 14.73 -4.13
C PHE A 287 -8.87 14.66 -5.66
N THR A 288 -7.95 13.84 -6.15
CA THR A 288 -7.74 13.63 -7.58
C THR A 288 -8.86 12.80 -8.19
N TRP A 289 -9.02 12.86 -9.52
CA TRP A 289 -9.99 12.02 -10.24
C TRP A 289 -9.81 10.52 -9.95
N LYS A 290 -8.58 10.06 -9.67
CA LYS A 290 -8.27 8.69 -9.25
C LYS A 290 -8.72 8.41 -7.81
N GLY A 291 -8.67 9.39 -6.91
CA GLY A 291 -9.29 9.30 -5.59
C GLY A 291 -10.82 9.14 -5.67
N TYR A 292 -11.49 9.94 -6.51
CA TYR A 292 -12.92 9.76 -6.76
C TYR A 292 -13.26 8.41 -7.40
N LEU A 293 -12.39 7.88 -8.28
CA LEU A 293 -12.55 6.53 -8.84
C LEU A 293 -12.38 5.43 -7.77
N ASP A 294 -11.42 5.57 -6.86
CA ASP A 294 -11.23 4.65 -5.71
C ASP A 294 -12.46 4.63 -4.80
N MET A 295 -12.94 5.81 -4.41
CA MET A 295 -14.13 6.00 -3.58
C MET A 295 -15.36 5.32 -4.20
N THR A 296 -15.62 5.58 -5.48
CA THR A 296 -16.78 5.02 -6.21
C THR A 296 -16.66 3.52 -6.52
N THR A 297 -15.45 2.95 -6.53
CA THR A 297 -15.20 1.52 -6.79
C THR A 297 -15.35 0.64 -5.53
N CYS A 298 -15.47 1.21 -4.33
CA CYS A 298 -15.49 0.46 -3.08
C CYS A 298 -16.66 -0.54 -2.98
N THR A 299 -16.33 -1.84 -2.98
CA THR A 299 -17.27 -2.98 -2.98
C THR A 299 -17.89 -3.30 -1.62
N GLU A 300 -17.48 -2.58 -0.57
CA GLU A 300 -17.88 -2.79 0.84
C GLU A 300 -17.62 -4.22 1.38
N CYS A 301 -16.71 -4.98 0.74
CA CYS A 301 -16.52 -6.42 0.99
C CYS A 301 -15.77 -6.77 2.30
N GLY A 302 -15.20 -5.78 2.99
CA GLY A 302 -14.57 -5.96 4.30
C GLY A 302 -13.18 -6.62 4.33
N ARG A 303 -12.61 -7.04 3.20
CA ARG A 303 -11.27 -7.68 3.17
C ARG A 303 -10.18 -6.77 3.78
N CYS A 304 -10.18 -5.49 3.42
CA CYS A 304 -9.26 -4.49 3.96
C CYS A 304 -9.53 -4.11 5.44
N GLN A 305 -10.74 -4.37 5.95
CA GLN A 305 -11.11 -4.15 7.35
C GLN A 305 -10.63 -5.31 8.23
N SER A 306 -11.02 -6.56 7.91
CA SER A 306 -10.62 -7.76 8.67
C SER A 306 -9.12 -8.08 8.63
N GLN A 307 -8.33 -7.31 7.88
CA GLN A 307 -6.87 -7.43 7.78
C GLN A 307 -6.16 -6.14 8.23
N CYS A 308 -6.90 -5.12 8.69
CA CYS A 308 -6.33 -3.95 9.32
C CYS A 308 -5.93 -4.31 10.77
N PRO A 309 -4.68 -4.04 11.19
CA PRO A 309 -4.27 -4.30 12.57
C PRO A 309 -5.08 -3.48 13.57
N ALA A 310 -5.24 -2.17 13.32
CA ALA A 310 -6.01 -1.27 14.19
C ALA A 310 -7.47 -1.74 14.36
N TRP A 311 -8.15 -2.14 13.27
CA TRP A 311 -9.51 -2.67 13.38
C TRP A 311 -9.58 -3.93 14.25
N ASN A 312 -8.63 -4.84 14.09
CA ASN A 312 -8.63 -6.09 14.84
C ASN A 312 -8.24 -5.91 16.32
N THR A 313 -7.84 -4.70 16.76
CA THR A 313 -7.47 -4.37 18.14
C THR A 313 -8.30 -3.21 18.74
N GLY A 314 -9.57 -3.09 18.36
CA GLY A 314 -10.54 -2.13 18.95
C GLY A 314 -10.53 -0.70 18.39
N LYS A 315 -9.38 -0.24 17.86
CA LYS A 315 -9.19 1.13 17.33
C LYS A 315 -10.16 1.49 16.19
N PRO A 316 -10.63 2.75 16.06
CA PRO A 316 -11.75 3.10 15.17
C PRO A 316 -11.44 2.98 13.66
N LEU A 317 -10.17 2.87 13.26
CA LEU A 317 -9.76 2.73 11.85
C LEU A 317 -10.24 1.42 11.19
N SER A 318 -11.33 1.52 10.42
CA SER A 318 -11.59 0.62 9.30
C SER A 318 -11.22 1.31 7.98
N PRO A 319 -10.23 0.78 7.22
CA PRO A 319 -9.93 1.27 5.87
C PRO A 319 -11.12 1.19 4.91
N LYS A 320 -12.07 0.28 5.14
CA LYS A 320 -13.34 0.23 4.39
C LYS A 320 -14.22 1.44 4.73
N LEU A 321 -14.39 1.74 6.02
CA LEU A 321 -15.26 2.84 6.45
C LEU A 321 -14.68 4.21 6.07
N VAL A 322 -13.36 4.40 6.10
CA VAL A 322 -12.71 5.62 5.58
C VAL A 322 -13.11 5.86 4.12
N ILE A 323 -12.85 4.90 3.22
CA ILE A 323 -13.17 5.04 1.79
C ILE A 323 -14.68 5.21 1.57
N MET A 324 -15.53 4.53 2.34
CA MET A 324 -16.98 4.71 2.28
C MET A 324 -17.41 6.12 2.74
N ASN A 325 -16.85 6.66 3.82
CA ASN A 325 -17.19 8.00 4.34
C ASN A 325 -16.75 9.11 3.37
N LEU A 326 -15.54 8.98 2.80
CA LEU A 326 -15.06 9.86 1.72
C LEU A 326 -15.99 9.81 0.50
N ARG A 327 -16.38 8.60 0.05
CA ARG A 327 -17.34 8.39 -1.06
C ARG A 327 -18.69 9.07 -0.81
N ASP A 328 -19.22 8.96 0.41
CA ASP A 328 -20.55 9.47 0.73
C ASP A 328 -20.54 10.98 1.00
N HIS A 329 -19.44 11.54 1.53
CA HIS A 329 -19.20 12.99 1.57
C HIS A 329 -19.02 13.58 0.15
N MET A 330 -18.26 12.91 -0.72
CA MET A 330 -18.11 13.28 -2.13
C MET A 330 -19.48 13.30 -2.85
N PHE A 331 -20.32 12.29 -2.65
CA PHE A 331 -21.67 12.26 -3.23
C PHE A 331 -22.60 13.33 -2.64
N ALA A 332 -22.52 13.63 -1.34
CA ALA A 332 -23.28 14.69 -0.70
C ALA A 332 -22.88 16.08 -1.22
N LYS A 333 -21.58 16.33 -1.45
CA LYS A 333 -21.07 17.60 -1.96
C LYS A 333 -21.22 17.79 -3.48
N ALA A 334 -21.26 16.70 -4.25
CA ALA A 334 -21.30 16.74 -5.72
C ALA A 334 -22.33 17.72 -6.33
N PRO A 335 -23.58 17.87 -5.83
CA PRO A 335 -24.55 18.80 -6.41
C PRO A 335 -24.14 20.27 -6.36
N TYR A 336 -23.29 20.67 -5.41
CA TYR A 336 -22.86 22.06 -5.23
C TYR A 336 -21.72 22.40 -6.19
N PHE A 337 -20.63 21.61 -6.18
CA PHE A 337 -19.46 21.87 -7.03
C PHE A 337 -19.63 21.43 -8.50
N LEU A 338 -20.51 20.49 -8.82
CA LEU A 338 -20.78 20.11 -10.22
C LEU A 338 -21.84 20.97 -10.90
N ASP A 339 -22.95 21.21 -10.20
CA ASP A 339 -24.19 21.71 -10.81
C ASP A 339 -24.49 23.16 -10.37
N GLY A 340 -23.53 23.83 -9.74
CA GLY A 340 -23.58 25.26 -9.43
C GLY A 340 -24.63 25.65 -8.38
N LYS A 341 -25.13 24.68 -7.60
CA LYS A 341 -26.10 24.94 -6.53
C LYS A 341 -25.39 25.62 -5.36
N GLU A 342 -26.07 26.60 -4.78
CA GLU A 342 -25.61 27.23 -3.54
C GLU A 342 -25.42 26.17 -2.44
N SER A 343 -24.24 26.16 -1.84
CA SER A 343 -23.93 25.35 -0.68
C SER A 343 -24.82 25.76 0.49
N PRO A 344 -25.21 24.84 1.40
CA PRO A 344 -25.91 25.22 2.63
C PRO A 344 -25.11 26.28 3.42
N LEU A 345 -23.77 26.19 3.36
CA LEU A 345 -22.84 27.12 4.00
C LEU A 345 -22.79 28.52 3.33
N GLN A 346 -23.25 28.68 2.08
CA GLN A 346 -23.29 29.97 1.39
C GLN A 346 -24.52 30.81 1.77
N ASN A 347 -25.56 30.19 2.30
CA ASN A 347 -26.78 30.85 2.78
C ASN A 347 -26.82 31.01 4.32
N THR A 348 -25.73 30.68 5.01
CA THR A 348 -25.56 30.97 6.44
C THR A 348 -24.63 32.14 6.67
N PRO A 349 -25.02 33.14 7.49
CA PRO A 349 -24.07 34.04 8.13
C PRO A 349 -23.02 33.26 8.93
N GLU A 350 -21.88 33.89 9.24
CA GLU A 350 -20.75 33.26 9.94
C GLU A 350 -21.21 32.56 11.25
N GLY A 351 -21.22 31.21 11.23
CA GLY A 351 -21.66 30.33 12.33
C GLY A 351 -22.95 29.52 12.07
N GLY A 352 -23.81 29.96 11.16
CA GLY A 352 -25.25 29.62 11.13
C GLY A 352 -25.70 28.19 10.79
N LEU A 353 -24.81 27.22 10.59
CA LEU A 353 -25.19 25.80 10.42
C LEU A 353 -24.49 24.85 11.40
N GLY A 354 -23.56 25.37 12.21
CA GLY A 354 -22.88 24.59 13.25
C GLY A 354 -23.68 24.49 14.54
N GLU A 355 -24.43 25.52 14.93
CA GLU A 355 -25.15 25.53 16.21
C GLU A 355 -26.61 25.10 16.04
N GLU A 356 -27.39 25.75 15.16
CA GLU A 356 -28.84 25.50 15.04
C GLU A 356 -29.23 24.09 14.57
N VAL A 357 -28.29 23.33 13.95
CA VAL A 357 -28.55 21.94 13.50
C VAL A 357 -27.63 20.90 14.19
N ARG A 358 -26.76 21.32 15.11
CA ARG A 358 -26.37 20.49 16.27
C ARG A 358 -27.52 20.50 17.28
N GLY A 359 -28.70 20.04 16.84
CA GLY A 359 -29.89 20.03 17.69
C GLY A 359 -29.65 19.23 18.96
N GLU A 360 -30.07 19.77 20.11
CA GLU A 360 -29.89 19.18 21.45
C GLU A 360 -30.66 17.85 21.59
N LYS A 361 -30.11 16.80 21.00
CA LYS A 361 -30.47 15.41 21.27
C LYS A 361 -29.33 14.79 22.04
N GLU A 362 -29.55 14.75 23.36
CA GLU A 362 -28.81 14.01 24.37
C GLU A 362 -27.56 13.29 23.85
N SER A 363 -26.42 13.97 23.94
CA SER A 363 -25.16 13.27 24.09
C SER A 363 -25.24 12.46 25.38
N GLU A 364 -25.56 11.17 25.26
CA GLU A 364 -25.21 10.20 26.30
C GLU A 364 -23.73 10.44 26.64
N LYS A 365 -23.42 10.44 27.95
CA LYS A 365 -22.16 10.96 28.49
C LYS A 365 -20.96 10.07 28.18
N HIS A 366 -20.57 10.02 26.92
CA HIS A 366 -19.25 9.56 26.51
C HIS A 366 -18.22 10.54 27.04
N SER A 367 -17.27 10.04 27.83
CA SER A 367 -16.19 10.84 28.42
C SER A 367 -15.30 11.45 27.33
N HIS A 368 -14.77 12.64 27.60
CA HIS A 368 -13.98 13.48 26.68
C HIS A 368 -12.58 12.93 26.32
N GLU A 369 -12.43 11.62 26.08
CA GLU A 369 -11.12 10.99 25.88
C GLU A 369 -10.95 10.21 24.57
N HIS A 370 -11.96 9.49 24.05
CA HIS A 370 -11.77 8.62 22.88
C HIS A 370 -13.02 8.45 22.00
N VAL A 371 -12.82 8.27 20.69
CA VAL A 371 -13.89 7.89 19.76
C VAL A 371 -14.42 6.47 20.08
N PRO A 372 -15.75 6.25 20.09
CA PRO A 372 -16.32 4.91 20.24
C PRO A 372 -15.78 3.90 19.21
N GLU A 373 -15.66 2.61 19.57
CA GLU A 373 -15.14 1.59 18.63
C GLU A 373 -15.96 1.47 17.33
N SER A 374 -17.19 1.97 17.26
CA SER A 374 -17.96 2.05 16.01
C SER A 374 -17.37 3.00 14.96
N GLY A 375 -16.54 3.96 15.39
CA GLY A 375 -16.44 5.27 14.74
C GLY A 375 -17.73 6.07 14.94
N PHE A 376 -17.82 7.25 14.31
CA PHE A 376 -19.04 8.06 14.32
C PHE A 376 -20.22 7.41 13.60
N GLU A 377 -21.44 7.77 14.01
CA GLU A 377 -22.63 7.40 13.25
C GLU A 377 -22.56 7.94 11.82
N ARG A 378 -22.98 7.08 10.89
CA ARG A 378 -22.66 7.19 9.48
C ARG A 378 -23.77 7.92 8.73
N ILE A 379 -23.76 9.25 8.82
CA ILE A 379 -24.72 10.12 8.14
C ILE A 379 -24.78 9.79 6.63
N PRO A 380 -25.96 9.49 6.06
CA PRO A 380 -26.13 9.15 4.65
C PRO A 380 -25.74 10.26 3.65
N ALA A 381 -25.34 9.85 2.44
CA ALA A 381 -24.90 10.75 1.36
C ALA A 381 -26.00 11.70 0.82
N ASP A 382 -27.27 11.38 1.09
CA ASP A 382 -28.44 12.18 0.73
C ASP A 382 -28.83 13.23 1.80
N SER A 383 -28.17 13.20 2.96
CA SER A 383 -28.34 14.24 4.00
C SER A 383 -27.55 15.50 3.65
N PRO A 384 -28.17 16.70 3.65
CA PRO A 384 -27.45 17.97 3.49
C PRO A 384 -26.34 18.17 4.53
N LEU A 385 -26.53 17.62 5.74
CA LEU A 385 -25.53 17.66 6.82
C LEU A 385 -24.24 16.91 6.45
N GLN A 386 -24.30 15.88 5.60
CA GLN A 386 -23.10 15.16 5.17
C GLN A 386 -22.23 16.01 4.22
N ALA A 387 -22.75 17.10 3.65
CA ALA A 387 -22.00 18.01 2.78
C ALA A 387 -21.28 19.15 3.53
N THR A 388 -21.78 19.54 4.71
CA THR A 388 -21.29 20.72 5.48
C THR A 388 -20.16 20.41 6.46
N ARG A 389 -19.95 19.13 6.79
CA ARG A 389 -18.90 18.65 7.70
C ARG A 389 -17.49 18.98 7.19
N PRO A 390 -16.51 19.27 8.07
CA PRO A 390 -15.11 19.27 7.70
C PRO A 390 -14.64 17.84 7.37
N LEU A 391 -13.65 17.71 6.48
CA LEU A 391 -13.17 16.41 6.01
C LEU A 391 -12.57 15.58 7.16
N VAL A 392 -11.74 16.25 7.97
CA VAL A 392 -11.16 15.73 9.20
C VAL A 392 -11.70 16.56 10.35
N GLY A 393 -11.92 15.94 11.51
CA GLY A 393 -12.28 16.65 12.74
C GLY A 393 -12.98 15.79 13.78
N THR A 394 -13.01 16.27 15.02
CA THR A 394 -13.57 15.58 16.19
C THR A 394 -15.10 15.41 16.12
N LEU A 395 -15.68 14.77 17.13
CA LEU A 395 -17.12 14.59 17.27
C LEU A 395 -17.85 15.94 17.38
N GLU A 396 -17.31 16.86 18.17
CA GLU A 396 -17.83 18.20 18.39
C GLU A 396 -17.75 19.03 17.10
N GLN A 397 -16.64 18.92 16.37
CA GLN A 397 -16.46 19.54 15.05
C GLN A 397 -17.34 18.88 13.97
N GLY A 398 -17.77 17.64 14.19
CA GLY A 398 -18.58 16.86 13.27
C GLY A 398 -17.79 16.30 12.08
N GLY A 399 -16.50 16.03 12.19
CA GLY A 399 -15.64 15.62 11.06
C GLY A 399 -16.12 14.35 10.33
N VAL A 400 -15.88 14.26 9.01
CA VAL A 400 -16.22 13.07 8.20
C VAL A 400 -15.34 11.87 8.54
N ILE A 401 -14.07 12.15 8.83
CA ILE A 401 -13.06 11.25 9.37
C ILE A 401 -12.55 11.86 10.67
N ASP A 402 -12.50 11.08 11.75
CA ASP A 402 -11.93 11.55 13.01
C ASP A 402 -10.38 11.47 13.00
N PRO A 403 -9.66 12.37 13.68
CA PRO A 403 -8.22 12.24 13.93
C PRO A 403 -7.78 10.85 14.40
N ASP A 404 -8.45 10.21 15.38
CA ASP A 404 -8.12 8.85 15.85
C ASP A 404 -8.15 7.81 14.73
N VAL A 405 -9.03 7.99 13.75
CA VAL A 405 -9.12 7.12 12.56
C VAL A 405 -7.91 7.31 11.65
N LEU A 406 -7.45 8.56 11.45
CA LEU A 406 -6.22 8.84 10.69
C LEU A 406 -4.97 8.35 11.44
N TRP A 407 -4.84 8.72 12.71
CA TRP A 407 -3.63 8.49 13.51
C TRP A 407 -3.45 7.03 13.90
N SER A 408 -4.52 6.23 14.03
CA SER A 408 -4.47 4.76 14.13
C SER A 408 -3.79 4.03 12.94
N CYS A 409 -3.53 4.71 11.81
CA CYS A 409 -2.95 4.07 10.63
C CYS A 409 -1.44 3.80 10.77
N THR A 410 -1.04 2.52 10.72
CA THR A 410 0.37 2.08 10.81
C THR A 410 1.09 1.99 9.46
N THR A 411 0.52 2.59 8.39
CA THR A 411 1.01 2.57 6.98
C THR A 411 1.48 1.20 6.43
N CYS A 412 1.05 0.09 7.03
CA CYS A 412 1.67 -1.21 6.79
C CYS A 412 1.25 -1.92 5.48
N GLY A 413 0.19 -1.46 4.81
CA GLY A 413 -0.21 -1.93 3.47
C GLY A 413 -1.24 -3.06 3.40
N ALA A 414 -1.66 -3.65 4.52
CA ALA A 414 -2.58 -4.80 4.51
C ALA A 414 -3.93 -4.50 3.83
N CYS A 415 -4.44 -3.27 3.96
CA CYS A 415 -5.67 -2.81 3.31
C CYS A 415 -5.58 -2.78 1.78
N VAL A 416 -4.44 -2.37 1.22
CA VAL A 416 -4.19 -2.30 -0.22
C VAL A 416 -3.93 -3.71 -0.79
N GLU A 417 -3.07 -4.49 -0.14
CA GLU A 417 -2.73 -5.86 -0.57
C GLU A 417 -3.94 -6.81 -0.62
N GLN A 418 -4.91 -6.60 0.29
CA GLN A 418 -6.14 -7.38 0.37
C GLN A 418 -7.31 -6.73 -0.40
N CYS A 419 -7.06 -5.62 -1.10
CA CYS A 419 -8.05 -4.99 -1.98
C CYS A 419 -8.06 -5.68 -3.36
N PRO A 420 -9.20 -6.27 -3.78
CA PRO A 420 -9.31 -6.90 -5.09
C PRO A 420 -9.55 -5.89 -6.24
N VAL A 421 -9.61 -4.59 -5.93
CA VAL A 421 -9.95 -3.51 -6.87
C VAL A 421 -8.96 -2.32 -6.78
N ASP A 422 -7.76 -2.55 -6.23
CA ASP A 422 -6.62 -1.61 -6.15
C ASP A 422 -6.93 -0.19 -5.65
N ILE A 423 -7.69 -0.09 -4.55
CA ILE A 423 -7.90 1.18 -3.85
C ILE A 423 -6.63 1.56 -3.05
N GLU A 424 -6.13 2.78 -3.29
CA GLU A 424 -4.88 3.33 -2.76
C GLU A 424 -5.08 3.90 -1.33
N HIS A 425 -5.63 3.06 -0.43
CA HIS A 425 -6.09 3.40 0.93
C HIS A 425 -5.07 4.17 1.79
N ILE A 426 -3.77 3.95 1.60
CA ILE A 426 -2.74 4.59 2.43
C ILE A 426 -2.49 6.02 1.98
N ASP A 427 -2.41 6.24 0.67
CA ASP A 427 -2.14 7.53 0.06
C ASP A 427 -3.25 8.52 0.44
N HIS A 428 -4.52 8.08 0.42
CA HIS A 428 -5.66 8.89 0.92
C HIS A 428 -5.53 9.27 2.41
N ILE A 429 -5.00 8.40 3.27
CA ILE A 429 -4.82 8.69 4.71
C ILE A 429 -3.61 9.60 4.93
N VAL A 430 -2.49 9.35 4.24
CA VAL A 430 -1.27 10.13 4.39
C VAL A 430 -1.42 11.52 3.79
N ASP A 431 -2.17 11.70 2.70
CA ASP A 431 -2.44 13.05 2.18
C ASP A 431 -3.40 13.86 3.08
N MET A 432 -4.32 13.22 3.81
CA MET A 432 -5.09 13.91 4.86
C MET A 432 -4.19 14.31 6.05
N ARG A 433 -3.29 13.42 6.50
CA ARG A 433 -2.28 13.76 7.52
C ARG A 433 -1.34 14.89 7.07
N ARG A 434 -0.91 14.90 5.80
CA ARG A 434 -0.10 15.96 5.20
C ARG A 434 -0.78 17.32 5.33
N TYR A 435 -2.09 17.38 5.08
CA TYR A 435 -2.86 18.62 5.27
C TYR A 435 -2.91 19.05 6.73
N GLN A 436 -3.28 18.14 7.64
CA GLN A 436 -3.32 18.46 9.07
C GLN A 436 -1.97 19.00 9.57
N VAL A 437 -0.87 18.31 9.25
CA VAL A 437 0.47 18.67 9.73
C VAL A 437 1.01 19.96 9.10
N MET A 438 0.86 20.15 7.79
CA MET A 438 1.53 21.25 7.07
C MET A 438 0.65 22.49 6.84
N MET A 439 -0.68 22.34 6.82
CA MET A 439 -1.62 23.45 6.59
C MET A 439 -2.34 23.88 7.87
N GLU A 440 -2.70 22.93 8.75
CA GLU A 440 -3.44 23.22 9.99
C GLU A 440 -2.54 23.25 11.24
N SER A 441 -1.33 22.70 11.15
CA SER A 441 -0.44 22.41 12.29
C SER A 441 -1.08 21.50 13.37
N GLU A 442 -2.03 20.65 12.98
CA GLU A 442 -2.74 19.71 13.86
C GLU A 442 -2.11 18.31 13.79
N PHE A 443 -1.68 17.78 14.93
CA PHE A 443 -1.16 16.42 15.07
C PHE A 443 -1.09 15.98 16.55
N PRO A 444 -1.06 14.66 16.85
CA PRO A 444 -0.85 14.14 18.20
C PRO A 444 0.39 14.72 18.88
N ALA A 445 0.22 15.19 20.11
CA ALA A 445 1.19 16.03 20.82
C ALA A 445 2.56 15.35 21.01
N GLU A 446 2.58 14.02 21.10
CA GLU A 446 3.77 13.17 21.22
C GLU A 446 4.74 13.36 20.04
N LEU A 447 4.20 13.61 18.83
CA LEU A 447 4.99 13.86 17.63
C LEU A 447 5.78 15.17 17.68
N SER A 448 5.45 16.09 18.58
CA SER A 448 6.22 17.33 18.78
C SER A 448 7.67 17.03 19.20
N GLY A 449 7.86 16.00 20.05
CA GLY A 449 9.18 15.53 20.45
C GLY A 449 9.94 14.89 19.28
N LEU A 450 9.25 14.08 18.47
CA LEU A 450 9.80 13.47 17.27
C LEU A 450 10.31 14.52 16.27
N TYR A 451 9.48 15.50 15.90
CA TYR A 451 9.85 16.55 14.94
C TYR A 451 11.02 17.37 15.44
N LYS A 452 10.96 17.86 16.69
CA LYS A 452 12.04 18.63 17.31
C LYS A 452 13.37 17.86 17.33
N ASN A 453 13.35 16.55 17.65
CA ASN A 453 14.54 15.70 17.64
C ASN A 453 15.09 15.51 16.22
N LEU A 454 14.22 15.26 15.24
CA LEU A 454 14.63 15.13 13.83
C LEU A 454 15.24 16.42 13.27
N GLU A 455 14.65 17.59 13.55
CA GLU A 455 15.15 18.90 13.13
C GLU A 455 16.49 19.27 13.80
N ASN A 456 16.57 19.15 15.13
CA ASN A 456 17.69 19.69 15.91
C ASN A 456 18.86 18.71 16.08
N LYS A 457 18.65 17.41 15.81
CA LYS A 457 19.64 16.34 16.02
C LYS A 457 19.76 15.36 14.85
N GLY A 458 18.97 15.52 13.79
CA GLY A 458 18.97 14.60 12.65
C GLY A 458 18.57 13.17 12.99
N ASN A 459 17.97 12.91 14.17
CA ASN A 459 17.56 11.57 14.59
C ASN A 459 16.41 11.63 15.62
N PRO A 460 15.47 10.67 15.61
CA PRO A 460 14.26 10.75 16.43
C PRO A 460 14.51 10.51 17.93
N TRP A 461 15.64 9.91 18.31
CA TRP A 461 16.05 9.70 19.71
C TRP A 461 16.72 10.92 20.37
N GLY A 462 16.93 12.03 19.63
CA GLY A 462 17.52 13.26 20.16
C GLY A 462 19.00 13.18 20.57
N GLN A 463 19.67 12.07 20.25
CA GLN A 463 21.09 11.84 20.58
C GLN A 463 22.02 12.73 19.75
N ASN A 464 23.30 12.89 20.12
CA ASN A 464 24.22 13.71 19.34
C ASN A 464 24.85 12.89 18.21
N ALA A 465 25.20 13.55 17.10
CA ALA A 465 25.82 12.87 15.94
C ALA A 465 27.11 12.11 16.31
N LYS A 466 27.89 12.65 17.26
CA LYS A 466 29.11 12.02 17.83
C LYS A 466 28.86 10.66 18.45
N ASP A 467 27.70 10.48 19.07
CA ASP A 467 27.35 9.24 19.76
C ASP A 467 27.03 8.10 18.76
N ARG A 468 26.92 8.40 17.45
CA ARG A 468 26.56 7.42 16.42
C ARG A 468 27.63 6.35 16.20
N THR A 469 28.90 6.66 16.46
CA THR A 469 30.02 5.72 16.27
C THR A 469 30.29 4.85 17.50
N ASN A 470 29.67 5.10 18.65
CA ASN A 470 29.99 4.42 19.91
C ASN A 470 29.86 2.89 19.84
N TRP A 471 28.98 2.35 18.99
CA TRP A 471 28.85 0.90 18.79
C TRP A 471 30.08 0.23 18.13
N ILE A 472 30.93 1.01 17.44
CA ILE A 472 32.18 0.54 16.82
C ILE A 472 33.24 0.26 17.89
N ASP A 473 33.24 1.02 18.97
CA ASP A 473 34.12 0.75 20.10
C ASP A 473 33.75 -0.59 20.78
N GLU A 474 32.47 -0.98 20.73
CA GLU A 474 31.92 -2.23 21.27
C GLU A 474 32.04 -3.48 20.37
N VAL A 475 32.81 -3.44 19.28
CA VAL A 475 33.25 -4.64 18.51
C VAL A 475 34.77 -4.78 18.58
N ASP A 476 35.33 -5.97 18.35
CA ASP A 476 36.79 -6.21 18.46
C ASP A 476 37.57 -6.06 17.15
N PHE A 477 36.92 -5.60 16.07
CA PHE A 477 37.48 -5.49 14.73
C PHE A 477 37.28 -4.09 14.14
N ASP A 478 37.97 -3.80 13.04
CA ASP A 478 37.97 -2.48 12.41
C ASP A 478 36.72 -2.19 11.57
N VAL A 479 36.19 -0.97 11.66
CA VAL A 479 35.03 -0.50 10.89
C VAL A 479 35.35 0.88 10.28
N PRO A 480 35.67 0.97 8.98
CA PRO A 480 36.10 2.22 8.36
C PRO A 480 35.01 3.30 8.34
N VAL A 481 35.29 4.48 8.89
CA VAL A 481 34.37 5.64 8.88
C VAL A 481 34.77 6.65 7.80
N PHE A 482 33.82 7.04 6.96
CA PHE A 482 34.01 8.07 5.93
C PHE A 482 34.27 9.46 6.55
N GLY A 483 35.21 10.22 5.97
CA GLY A 483 35.63 11.54 6.46
C GLY A 483 36.42 11.52 7.79
N LYS A 484 36.90 10.34 8.20
CA LYS A 484 37.75 10.13 9.39
C LYS A 484 38.86 9.12 9.09
N ASP A 485 38.49 7.94 8.62
CA ASP A 485 39.40 6.84 8.29
C ASP A 485 39.49 6.62 6.76
N VAL A 486 38.50 7.09 5.97
CA VAL A 486 38.54 7.05 4.50
C VAL A 486 37.89 8.25 3.82
N GLU A 487 38.57 8.79 2.81
CA GLU A 487 38.14 9.98 2.03
C GLU A 487 37.39 9.65 0.72
N SER A 488 37.17 8.37 0.40
CA SER A 488 36.42 7.98 -0.80
C SER A 488 35.88 6.55 -0.72
N PHE A 489 34.89 6.23 -1.56
CA PHE A 489 34.39 4.86 -1.75
C PHE A 489 35.36 3.94 -2.52
N ALA A 490 36.51 4.44 -2.98
CA ALA A 490 37.44 3.70 -3.82
C ALA A 490 38.06 2.50 -3.09
N GLY A 491 37.71 1.28 -3.55
CA GLY A 491 38.15 0.02 -2.95
C GLY A 491 37.09 -0.68 -2.08
N TYR A 492 35.91 -0.06 -1.89
CA TYR A 492 34.78 -0.62 -1.14
C TYR A 492 33.70 -1.20 -2.06
N GLU A 493 32.95 -2.18 -1.55
CA GLU A 493 31.84 -2.83 -2.27
C GLU A 493 30.47 -2.26 -1.87
N TYR A 494 30.32 -1.84 -0.60
CA TYR A 494 29.05 -1.37 -0.01
C TYR A 494 29.27 -0.22 0.99
N LEU A 495 28.35 0.75 1.00
CA LEU A 495 28.08 1.55 2.19
C LEU A 495 27.21 0.71 3.12
N PHE A 496 27.60 0.54 4.38
CA PHE A 496 26.70 0.06 5.42
C PHE A 496 26.02 1.26 6.08
N TRP A 497 24.75 1.47 5.74
CA TRP A 497 23.91 2.50 6.34
C TRP A 497 23.35 1.96 7.66
N VAL A 498 23.77 2.56 8.77
CA VAL A 498 23.46 2.09 10.12
C VAL A 498 22.02 2.44 10.51
N GLY A 499 21.61 3.67 10.15
CA GLY A 499 20.34 4.26 10.53
C GLY A 499 20.26 4.59 12.03
N CYS A 500 19.29 5.44 12.40
CA CYS A 500 19.19 5.93 13.78
C CYS A 500 19.00 4.82 14.82
N ALA A 501 18.16 3.82 14.52
CA ALA A 501 17.92 2.72 15.46
C ALA A 501 19.19 1.89 15.68
N GLY A 502 19.86 1.50 14.59
CA GLY A 502 21.08 0.69 14.64
C GLY A 502 22.27 1.38 15.30
N ALA A 503 22.23 2.71 15.43
CA ALA A 503 23.24 3.50 16.12
C ALA A 503 22.91 3.78 17.60
N TYR A 504 21.64 4.05 17.92
CA TYR A 504 21.25 4.63 19.22
C TYR A 504 20.42 3.71 20.13
N GLU A 505 19.65 2.75 19.61
CA GLU A 505 18.81 1.86 20.44
C GLU A 505 19.52 0.53 20.70
N ASP A 506 19.70 0.15 21.96
CA ASP A 506 20.65 -0.91 22.34
C ASP A 506 20.29 -2.31 21.82
N ARG A 507 19.00 -2.60 21.61
CA ARG A 507 18.57 -3.86 20.99
C ARG A 507 18.87 -3.87 19.49
N ALA A 508 18.73 -2.74 18.81
CA ALA A 508 19.11 -2.56 17.41
C ALA A 508 20.65 -2.48 17.19
N LYS A 509 21.42 -1.90 18.13
CA LYS A 509 22.90 -1.95 18.10
C LYS A 509 23.41 -3.39 18.03
N LYS A 510 22.81 -4.32 18.76
CA LYS A 510 23.15 -5.76 18.68
C LYS A 510 22.95 -6.33 17.26
N THR A 511 21.96 -5.84 16.51
CA THR A 511 21.78 -6.18 15.08
C THR A 511 22.89 -5.56 14.23
N THR A 512 23.21 -4.28 14.42
CA THR A 512 24.29 -3.58 13.70
C THR A 512 25.63 -4.30 13.86
N LYS A 513 26.02 -4.61 15.11
CA LYS A 513 27.27 -5.32 15.41
C LYS A 513 27.30 -6.72 14.79
N ALA A 514 26.19 -7.46 14.84
CA ALA A 514 26.10 -8.77 14.21
C ALA A 514 26.23 -8.70 12.67
N VAL A 515 25.61 -7.72 12.01
CA VAL A 515 25.75 -7.51 10.56
C VAL A 515 27.19 -7.09 10.20
N ALA A 516 27.80 -6.19 10.96
CA ALA A 516 29.19 -5.78 10.78
C ALA A 516 30.16 -6.97 10.87
N GLU A 517 30.03 -7.81 11.92
CA GLU A 517 30.89 -8.98 12.12
C GLU A 517 30.71 -10.03 11.01
N LEU A 518 29.47 -10.23 10.54
CA LEU A 518 29.18 -11.11 9.39
C LEU A 518 29.78 -10.58 8.08
N LEU A 519 29.75 -9.26 7.84
CA LEU A 519 30.36 -8.66 6.65
C LEU A 519 31.90 -8.75 6.69
N ALA A 520 32.50 -8.48 7.85
CA ALA A 520 33.93 -8.62 8.07
C ALA A 520 34.39 -10.09 7.91
N THR A 521 33.67 -11.05 8.52
CA THR A 521 33.92 -12.50 8.38
C THR A 521 33.84 -12.95 6.92
N ALA A 522 32.86 -12.44 6.15
CA ALA A 522 32.69 -12.74 4.73
C ALA A 522 33.73 -12.07 3.81
N GLY A 523 34.69 -11.32 4.37
CA GLY A 523 35.68 -10.54 3.62
C GLY A 523 35.01 -9.55 2.65
N VAL A 524 33.89 -8.95 3.06
CA VAL A 524 33.17 -7.93 2.29
C VAL A 524 33.74 -6.56 2.65
N LYS A 525 34.16 -5.80 1.65
CA LYS A 525 34.69 -4.45 1.91
C LYS A 525 33.54 -3.45 2.06
N TYR A 526 33.32 -2.96 3.27
CA TYR A 526 32.31 -1.93 3.55
C TYR A 526 32.87 -0.79 4.41
N LEU A 527 32.21 0.35 4.35
CA LEU A 527 32.45 1.52 5.23
C LEU A 527 31.13 2.03 5.81
N VAL A 528 31.18 2.95 6.78
CA VAL A 528 30.03 3.63 7.37
C VAL A 528 30.16 5.16 7.28
N LEU A 529 29.06 5.90 7.30
CA LEU A 529 29.05 7.38 7.21
C LEU A 529 29.36 8.11 8.53
N GLY A 530 29.39 7.41 9.68
CA GLY A 530 29.73 8.01 10.98
C GLY A 530 28.84 9.18 11.38
N GLU A 531 29.45 10.29 11.82
CA GLU A 531 28.74 11.51 12.22
C GLU A 531 27.93 12.16 11.07
N GLY A 532 28.27 11.87 9.80
CA GLY A 532 27.61 12.43 8.62
C GLY A 532 26.27 11.77 8.23
N GLU A 533 25.85 10.72 8.93
CA GLU A 533 24.59 10.01 8.63
C GLU A 533 23.43 10.57 9.48
N THR A 534 22.34 11.04 8.87
CA THR A 534 21.16 11.52 9.63
C THR A 534 20.02 10.48 9.64
N CYS A 535 18.76 10.91 9.73
CA CYS A 535 17.59 10.05 9.64
C CYS A 535 17.11 10.00 8.19
N ASN A 536 16.65 8.83 7.73
CA ASN A 536 16.09 8.69 6.39
C ASN A 536 14.76 9.45 6.16
N GLY A 537 14.20 10.09 7.20
CA GLY A 537 12.97 10.88 7.13
C GLY A 537 11.66 10.07 7.13
N ASP A 538 11.68 8.73 7.20
CA ASP A 538 10.47 7.89 7.07
C ASP A 538 9.39 8.27 8.09
N SER A 539 9.75 8.46 9.37
CA SER A 539 8.76 8.77 10.41
C SER A 539 8.07 10.13 10.18
N ALA A 540 8.81 11.17 9.77
CA ALA A 540 8.22 12.46 9.37
C ALA A 540 7.31 12.31 8.15
N ARG A 541 7.75 11.56 7.13
CA ARG A 541 6.95 11.35 5.92
C ARG A 541 5.67 10.54 6.15
N ARG A 542 5.66 9.61 7.11
CA ARG A 542 4.44 8.84 7.44
C ARG A 542 3.51 9.57 8.40
N SER A 543 4.03 10.46 9.25
CA SER A 543 3.17 11.34 10.06
C SER A 543 2.57 12.47 9.23
N GLY A 544 3.20 12.88 8.13
CA GLY A 544 2.69 13.89 7.19
C GLY A 544 3.53 15.16 7.10
N ASN A 545 4.61 15.27 7.88
CA ASN A 545 5.56 16.38 7.77
C ASN A 545 6.48 16.15 6.54
N GLU A 546 5.99 16.54 5.36
CA GLU A 546 6.74 16.38 4.11
C GLU A 546 7.95 17.34 4.06
N PHE A 547 7.82 18.59 4.53
CA PHE A 547 8.94 19.55 4.61
C PHE A 547 10.17 18.96 5.31
N LEU A 548 9.98 18.40 6.52
CA LEU A 548 11.04 17.76 7.29
C LEU A 548 11.59 16.49 6.61
N PHE A 549 10.74 15.76 5.87
CA PHE A 549 11.23 14.69 5.01
C PHE A 549 12.11 15.21 3.87
N GLN A 550 11.71 16.28 3.16
CA GLN A 550 12.49 16.85 2.06
C GLN A 550 13.85 17.34 2.55
N GLN A 551 13.89 18.10 3.66
CA GLN A 551 15.13 18.60 4.26
C GLN A 551 16.09 17.46 4.62
N LEU A 552 15.62 16.44 5.36
CA LEU A 552 16.44 15.29 5.74
C LEU A 552 16.86 14.46 4.52
N ALA A 553 15.99 14.29 3.54
CA ALA A 553 16.30 13.51 2.34
C ALA A 553 17.34 14.22 1.46
N ALA A 554 17.22 15.54 1.25
CA ALA A 554 18.19 16.34 0.50
C ALA A 554 19.59 16.28 1.12
N GLN A 555 19.72 16.52 2.44
CA GLN A 555 20.99 16.47 3.16
C GLN A 555 21.68 15.09 3.07
N ASN A 556 20.90 14.00 3.17
CA ASN A 556 21.44 12.66 3.02
C ASN A 556 21.79 12.36 1.55
N VAL A 557 21.01 12.84 0.57
CA VAL A 557 21.29 12.64 -0.86
C VAL A 557 22.53 13.40 -1.32
N GLU A 558 22.75 14.62 -0.83
CA GLU A 558 24.00 15.38 -1.03
C GLU A 558 25.21 14.55 -0.52
N THR A 559 25.15 14.15 0.75
CA THR A 559 26.21 13.35 1.41
C THR A 559 26.48 12.02 0.67
N LEU A 560 25.42 11.29 0.30
CA LEU A 560 25.52 10.02 -0.42
C LEU A 560 26.03 10.21 -1.85
N ASN A 561 25.64 11.28 -2.54
CA ASN A 561 26.11 11.55 -3.90
C ASN A 561 27.57 11.99 -3.93
N GLY A 562 28.05 12.72 -2.91
CA GLY A 562 29.48 13.01 -2.72
C GLY A 562 30.30 11.76 -2.44
N LEU A 563 29.85 10.89 -1.51
CA LEU A 563 30.50 9.59 -1.26
C LEU A 563 30.61 8.73 -2.53
N PHE A 564 29.57 8.75 -3.37
CA PHE A 564 29.48 8.01 -4.62
C PHE A 564 29.91 8.83 -5.86
N GLU A 565 30.69 9.90 -5.70
CA GLU A 565 31.29 10.61 -6.84
C GLU A 565 32.22 9.67 -7.64
N GLY A 566 32.15 9.76 -8.97
CA GLY A 566 32.83 8.83 -9.88
C GLY A 566 32.28 7.38 -9.88
N VAL A 567 31.33 7.02 -9.02
CA VAL A 567 30.76 5.67 -8.95
C VAL A 567 29.54 5.51 -9.87
N GLU A 568 29.61 4.52 -10.75
CA GLU A 568 28.52 4.06 -11.62
C GLU A 568 27.24 3.77 -10.84
N ARG A 569 26.07 4.17 -11.38
CA ARG A 569 24.79 4.15 -10.64
C ARG A 569 24.41 2.75 -10.12
N VAL A 570 24.76 1.71 -10.87
CA VAL A 570 24.53 0.30 -10.49
C VAL A 570 25.45 -0.18 -9.35
N ASP A 571 26.58 0.49 -9.15
CA ASP A 571 27.59 0.13 -8.16
C ASP A 571 27.54 0.97 -6.87
N ARG A 572 26.67 1.99 -6.82
CA ARG A 572 26.30 2.75 -5.60
C ARG A 572 25.49 1.90 -4.62
N LYS A 573 26.12 0.88 -4.03
CA LYS A 573 25.44 -0.14 -3.22
C LYS A 573 25.36 0.28 -1.75
N VAL A 574 24.16 0.20 -1.19
CA VAL A 574 23.88 0.56 0.21
C VAL A 574 23.21 -0.61 0.92
N VAL A 575 23.74 -1.03 2.06
CA VAL A 575 23.19 -2.11 2.90
C VAL A 575 22.51 -1.50 4.11
N VAL A 576 21.32 -1.97 4.46
CA VAL A 576 20.54 -1.48 5.61
C VAL A 576 20.05 -2.62 6.50
N THR A 577 20.05 -2.41 7.81
CA THR A 577 19.43 -3.30 8.81
C THR A 577 17.92 -3.10 8.97
N CYS A 578 17.38 -2.01 8.39
CA CYS A 578 16.00 -1.56 8.63
C CYS A 578 15.18 -1.51 7.33
N PRO A 579 14.03 -2.22 7.26
CA PRO A 579 13.11 -2.14 6.12
C PRO A 579 12.52 -0.76 5.84
N HIS A 580 12.47 0.14 6.82
CA HIS A 580 12.05 1.53 6.62
C HIS A 580 13.12 2.29 5.82
N CYS A 581 14.40 2.12 6.18
CA CYS A 581 15.53 2.63 5.39
C CYS A 581 15.57 1.98 4.00
N PHE A 582 15.35 0.66 3.91
CA PHE A 582 15.29 -0.07 2.62
C PHE A 582 14.23 0.50 1.68
N ASN A 583 13.01 0.74 2.19
CA ASN A 583 11.93 1.30 1.40
C ASN A 583 12.21 2.74 0.98
N THR A 584 12.60 3.61 1.91
CA THR A 584 12.73 5.04 1.63
C THR A 584 13.99 5.36 0.82
N LEU A 585 15.16 4.81 1.17
CA LEU A 585 16.39 5.00 0.37
C LEU A 585 16.27 4.32 -1.01
N GLY A 586 15.60 3.16 -1.09
CA GLY A 586 15.53 2.36 -2.31
C GLY A 586 14.39 2.72 -3.28
N ARG A 587 13.38 3.49 -2.85
CA ARG A 587 12.21 3.82 -3.68
C ARG A 587 11.74 5.26 -3.63
N GLU A 588 12.04 5.99 -2.55
CA GLU A 588 11.51 7.35 -2.32
C GLU A 588 12.59 8.41 -2.51
N TYR A 589 13.84 8.14 -2.15
CA TYR A 589 14.98 9.01 -2.43
C TYR A 589 15.20 9.30 -3.94
N PRO A 590 14.84 8.43 -4.90
CA PRO A 590 14.84 8.79 -6.32
C PRO A 590 13.92 9.97 -6.69
N GLN A 591 12.93 10.31 -5.86
CA GLN A 591 12.08 11.50 -6.03
C GLN A 591 12.82 12.82 -5.72
N VAL A 592 13.95 12.73 -5.02
CA VAL A 592 14.83 13.86 -4.64
C VAL A 592 16.27 13.63 -5.16
N GLY A 593 16.41 12.95 -6.29
CA GLY A 593 17.70 12.71 -6.96
C GLY A 593 18.56 11.56 -6.39
N GLY A 594 18.22 11.01 -5.23
CA GLY A 594 18.98 9.94 -4.57
C GLY A 594 18.82 8.57 -5.24
N ASN A 595 19.82 8.14 -6.01
CA ASN A 595 19.74 6.95 -6.87
C ASN A 595 20.78 5.87 -6.48
N TYR A 596 20.36 4.90 -5.66
CA TYR A 596 21.25 3.90 -5.05
C TYR A 596 20.73 2.46 -5.21
N THR A 597 21.64 1.49 -5.26
CA THR A 597 21.31 0.05 -5.23
C THR A 597 21.22 -0.40 -3.78
N VAL A 598 20.06 -0.18 -3.16
CA VAL A 598 19.83 -0.51 -1.74
C VAL A 598 19.49 -1.99 -1.58
N LEU A 599 20.08 -2.65 -0.58
CA LEU A 599 19.84 -4.04 -0.19
C LEU A 599 19.49 -4.12 1.29
N HIS A 600 18.49 -4.93 1.63
CA HIS A 600 18.27 -5.31 3.03
C HIS A 600 19.36 -6.29 3.49
N HIS A 601 19.82 -6.21 4.74
CA HIS A 601 20.91 -7.05 5.24
C HIS A 601 20.64 -8.55 5.05
N THR A 602 19.40 -9.00 5.26
CA THR A 602 19.02 -10.40 5.01
C THR A 602 19.23 -10.84 3.56
N GLN A 603 19.11 -9.94 2.58
CA GLN A 603 19.33 -10.26 1.16
C GLN A 603 20.81 -10.43 0.85
N LEU A 604 21.67 -9.56 1.38
CA LEU A 604 23.12 -9.68 1.23
C LEU A 604 23.64 -10.89 2.01
N LEU A 605 23.25 -11.07 3.27
CA LEU A 605 23.66 -12.23 4.09
C LEU A 605 23.25 -13.56 3.45
N ASN A 606 22.02 -13.67 2.92
CA ASN A 606 21.59 -14.87 2.19
C ASN A 606 22.47 -15.13 0.95
N ARG A 607 22.81 -14.08 0.21
CA ARG A 607 23.79 -14.20 -0.89
C ARG A 607 25.15 -14.68 -0.38
N LEU A 608 25.68 -14.14 0.70
CA LEU A 608 27.00 -14.52 1.22
C LEU A 608 27.05 -15.98 1.72
N VAL A 609 25.94 -16.50 2.27
CA VAL A 609 25.79 -17.93 2.59
C VAL A 609 25.74 -18.78 1.32
N ARG A 610 24.95 -18.39 0.31
CA ARG A 610 24.86 -19.09 -0.99
C ARG A 610 26.19 -19.08 -1.76
N ASP A 611 26.92 -17.97 -1.70
CA ASP A 611 28.26 -17.77 -2.28
C ASP A 611 29.38 -18.42 -1.42
N LYS A 612 29.02 -19.11 -0.31
CA LYS A 612 29.92 -19.79 0.65
C LYS A 612 30.97 -18.91 1.34
N LYS A 613 30.76 -17.59 1.34
CA LYS A 613 31.55 -16.63 2.15
C LYS A 613 31.16 -16.65 3.63
N LEU A 614 29.95 -17.13 3.94
CA LEU A 614 29.50 -17.46 5.29
C LEU A 614 29.13 -18.94 5.32
N ILE A 615 29.63 -19.68 6.32
CA ILE A 615 29.40 -21.12 6.47
C ILE A 615 28.71 -21.37 7.81
N PRO A 616 27.37 -21.47 7.82
CA PRO A 616 26.65 -21.91 9.00
C PRO A 616 26.94 -23.39 9.30
N VAL A 617 27.32 -23.68 10.54
CA VAL A 617 27.38 -25.04 11.10
C VAL A 617 26.08 -25.35 11.84
N LYS A 618 25.52 -26.51 11.53
CA LYS A 618 24.29 -26.98 12.18
C LYS A 618 24.60 -27.44 13.60
N GLN A 619 23.93 -26.84 14.58
CA GLN A 619 24.07 -27.21 15.99
C GLN A 619 23.65 -28.67 16.24
N SER A 620 24.36 -29.36 17.13
CA SER A 620 24.23 -30.80 17.39
C SER A 620 23.03 -31.16 18.26
N ASP A 621 22.41 -30.18 18.91
CA ASP A 621 21.21 -30.29 19.75
C ASP A 621 19.89 -30.35 18.95
N GLY A 622 19.94 -30.04 17.65
CA GLY A 622 18.78 -29.94 16.77
C GLY A 622 18.39 -28.51 16.37
N GLY A 623 19.02 -27.50 16.98
CA GLY A 623 18.80 -26.08 16.69
C GLY A 623 17.62 -25.45 17.45
N MET A 624 17.66 -24.12 17.54
CA MET A 624 16.66 -23.31 18.25
C MET A 624 15.27 -23.41 17.60
N ASP A 625 14.24 -23.64 18.41
CA ASP A 625 12.84 -23.63 17.98
C ASP A 625 12.34 -22.19 17.88
N ILE A 626 11.92 -21.75 16.69
CA ILE A 626 11.80 -20.31 16.37
C ILE A 626 10.58 -19.98 15.53
N THR A 627 10.02 -18.78 15.71
CA THR A 627 9.00 -18.21 14.80
C THR A 627 9.46 -16.87 14.19
N TYR A 628 8.86 -16.43 13.09
CA TYR A 628 9.31 -15.24 12.34
C TYR A 628 8.23 -14.16 12.20
N HIS A 629 8.54 -12.95 12.64
CA HIS A 629 7.73 -11.75 12.38
C HIS A 629 8.14 -11.13 11.04
N ASP A 630 7.27 -11.24 10.02
CA ASP A 630 7.40 -10.55 8.72
C ASP A 630 7.30 -9.02 8.84
N PRO A 631 8.39 -8.24 8.68
CA PRO A 631 8.30 -6.78 8.73
C PRO A 631 7.51 -6.25 7.53
N CYS A 632 6.50 -5.41 7.78
CA CYS A 632 5.57 -4.98 6.74
C CYS A 632 6.24 -4.24 5.57
N TYR A 633 7.30 -3.46 5.82
CA TYR A 633 8.07 -2.79 4.77
C TYR A 633 8.97 -3.72 3.96
N LEU A 634 9.42 -4.85 4.53
CA LEU A 634 10.23 -5.86 3.82
C LEU A 634 9.31 -6.74 2.95
N GLY A 635 8.29 -7.32 3.58
CA GLY A 635 7.35 -8.24 2.94
C GLY A 635 6.28 -7.53 2.11
N ARG A 636 5.35 -6.82 2.76
CA ARG A 636 4.15 -6.30 2.06
C ARG A 636 4.47 -5.18 1.08
N HIS A 637 5.36 -4.25 1.41
CA HIS A 637 5.82 -3.21 0.49
C HIS A 637 6.90 -3.71 -0.50
N ASN A 638 8.00 -4.32 0.00
CA ASN A 638 9.14 -4.70 -0.86
C ASN A 638 9.11 -6.10 -1.49
N LYS A 639 8.14 -6.95 -1.13
CA LYS A 639 7.94 -8.31 -1.65
C LYS A 639 9.09 -9.29 -1.35
N GLU A 640 9.97 -8.96 -0.41
CA GLU A 640 10.97 -9.88 0.11
C GLU A 640 10.40 -10.68 1.29
N TYR A 641 10.26 -11.99 1.10
CA TYR A 641 9.81 -12.95 2.12
C TYR A 641 10.74 -14.15 2.27
N SER A 642 11.65 -14.35 1.30
CA SER A 642 12.48 -15.54 1.13
C SER A 642 13.78 -15.46 1.90
N ALA A 643 14.55 -14.39 1.71
CA ALA A 643 15.90 -14.27 2.27
C ALA A 643 15.95 -14.38 3.81
N PRO A 644 15.00 -13.83 4.60
CA PRO A 644 14.97 -14.05 6.05
C PRO A 644 14.73 -15.52 6.42
N ARG A 645 13.82 -16.20 5.72
CA ARG A 645 13.45 -17.61 5.98
C ARG A 645 14.55 -18.59 5.60
N GLU A 646 15.21 -18.34 4.47
CA GLU A 646 16.36 -19.12 4.02
C GLU A 646 17.53 -18.99 5.00
N LEU A 647 17.77 -17.81 5.57
CA LEU A 647 18.79 -17.61 6.61
C LEU A 647 18.46 -18.33 7.92
N ILE A 648 17.19 -18.29 8.38
CA ILE A 648 16.74 -19.04 9.56
C ILE A 648 16.90 -20.57 9.35
N GLY A 649 16.60 -21.06 8.14
CA GLY A 649 16.85 -22.46 7.78
C GLY A 649 18.35 -22.79 7.69
N ALA A 650 19.16 -21.87 7.19
CA ALA A 650 20.61 -22.04 7.08
C ALA A 650 21.31 -22.06 8.44
N SER A 651 20.84 -21.28 9.42
CA SER A 651 21.37 -21.31 10.80
C SER A 651 20.98 -22.59 11.58
N GLY A 652 20.30 -23.53 10.93
CA GLY A 652 19.89 -24.81 11.51
C GLY A 652 18.67 -24.73 12.43
N ALA A 653 18.03 -23.56 12.55
CA ALA A 653 16.89 -23.34 13.44
C ALA A 653 15.58 -23.93 12.86
N LYS A 654 14.66 -24.33 13.75
CA LYS A 654 13.40 -24.99 13.41
C LYS A 654 12.26 -23.95 13.33
N LEU A 655 12.01 -23.45 12.12
CA LEU A 655 11.00 -22.41 11.88
C LEU A 655 9.56 -22.95 11.97
N THR A 656 8.79 -22.42 12.91
CA THR A 656 7.34 -22.58 13.05
C THR A 656 6.64 -21.27 12.67
N GLU A 657 5.89 -21.25 11.57
CA GLU A 657 5.19 -20.05 11.09
C GLU A 657 3.97 -19.70 11.94
N MET A 658 3.80 -18.40 12.25
CA MET A 658 2.56 -17.89 12.85
C MET A 658 1.35 -18.04 11.88
N PRO A 659 0.10 -18.16 12.37
CA PRO A 659 -1.09 -18.35 11.53
C PRO A 659 -1.29 -17.23 10.48
N ARG A 660 -0.96 -15.98 10.86
CA ARG A 660 -0.80 -14.81 9.99
C ARG A 660 0.70 -14.65 9.64
N HIS A 661 1.12 -15.00 8.43
CA HIS A 661 2.50 -14.83 7.94
C HIS A 661 2.55 -14.35 6.47
N ALA A 662 3.75 -13.95 6.02
CA ALA A 662 4.03 -13.39 4.70
C ALA A 662 3.04 -12.28 4.29
N GLU A 663 2.39 -12.37 3.12
CA GLU A 663 1.40 -11.39 2.65
C GLU A 663 0.16 -11.24 3.54
N ARG A 664 -0.04 -12.16 4.50
CA ARG A 664 -1.10 -12.13 5.53
C ARG A 664 -0.57 -11.84 6.95
N GLY A 665 0.73 -11.58 7.11
CA GLY A 665 1.34 -11.28 8.42
C GLY A 665 0.78 -10.01 9.05
N LEU A 666 0.46 -10.03 10.34
CA LEU A 666 -0.03 -8.86 11.08
C LEU A 666 1.11 -7.86 11.36
N CYS A 667 0.80 -6.58 11.54
CA CYS A 667 1.78 -5.54 11.87
C CYS A 667 2.24 -5.63 13.33
N CYS A 668 3.45 -5.18 13.63
CA CYS A 668 3.98 -4.98 14.99
C CYS A 668 3.53 -3.67 15.68
N GLY A 669 2.82 -2.78 14.99
CA GLY A 669 2.38 -1.49 15.54
C GLY A 669 3.20 -0.28 15.05
N ALA A 670 4.54 -0.32 15.14
CA ALA A 670 5.44 0.84 14.97
C ALA A 670 5.31 1.70 13.70
N GLY A 671 4.78 1.15 12.59
CA GLY A 671 4.66 1.88 11.32
C GLY A 671 3.74 3.10 11.41
N GLY A 672 3.73 3.97 10.40
CA GLY A 672 2.88 5.16 10.40
C GLY A 672 3.23 6.20 11.48
N ALA A 673 4.49 6.21 11.93
CA ALA A 673 5.00 6.94 13.09
C ALA A 673 4.43 6.51 14.46
N ARG A 674 3.70 5.38 14.56
CA ARG A 674 3.11 4.86 15.82
C ARG A 674 4.12 4.29 16.82
N MET A 675 5.41 4.25 16.50
CA MET A 675 6.48 4.06 17.49
C MET A 675 6.69 5.30 18.39
N TRP A 676 6.19 6.47 17.98
CA TRP A 676 6.40 7.77 18.64
C TRP A 676 5.10 8.39 19.18
N MET A 677 4.04 7.59 19.30
CA MET A 677 2.72 7.98 19.80
C MET A 677 2.16 6.83 20.64
N GLU A 678 1.58 7.11 21.81
CA GLU A 678 1.12 6.04 22.69
C GLU A 678 -0.19 5.36 22.26
N GLU A 679 -0.42 4.16 22.80
CA GLU A 679 -1.49 3.22 22.41
C GLU A 679 -2.70 3.23 23.37
N HIS A 680 -3.34 4.39 23.56
CA HIS A 680 -4.46 4.54 24.51
C HIS A 680 -5.78 3.84 24.10
N ILE A 681 -6.07 3.74 22.80
CA ILE A 681 -7.34 3.20 22.31
C ILE A 681 -7.25 1.68 22.09
N GLY A 682 -8.08 0.92 22.81
CA GLY A 682 -8.20 -0.53 22.64
C GLY A 682 -6.90 -1.29 22.91
N LYS A 683 -6.78 -2.50 22.36
CA LYS A 683 -5.59 -3.34 22.54
C LYS A 683 -4.39 -2.79 21.74
N ARG A 684 -3.19 -2.87 22.30
CA ARG A 684 -1.95 -2.51 21.58
C ARG A 684 -1.70 -3.49 20.42
N VAL A 685 -1.23 -2.99 19.28
CA VAL A 685 -1.05 -3.80 18.07
C VAL A 685 0.11 -4.78 18.21
N ASN A 686 1.14 -4.42 18.98
CA ASN A 686 2.26 -5.31 19.27
C ASN A 686 1.85 -6.49 20.16
N VAL A 687 0.98 -6.29 21.15
CA VAL A 687 0.47 -7.33 22.06
C VAL A 687 -0.32 -8.38 21.30
N GLU A 688 -1.29 -7.97 20.46
CA GLU A 688 -2.04 -8.87 19.57
C GLU A 688 -1.12 -9.72 18.67
N ARG A 689 0.02 -9.16 18.21
CA ARG A 689 0.99 -9.94 17.43
C ARG A 689 1.93 -10.79 18.28
N SER A 690 2.22 -10.36 19.50
CA SER A 690 3.11 -11.08 20.42
C SER A 690 2.41 -12.33 20.98
N GLU A 691 1.09 -12.26 21.22
CA GLU A 691 0.28 -13.44 21.51
C GLU A 691 0.37 -14.48 20.39
N GLU A 692 0.20 -14.11 19.11
CA GLU A 692 0.37 -15.06 18.01
C GLU A 692 1.76 -15.71 17.97
N ALA A 693 2.80 -14.96 18.35
CA ALA A 693 4.17 -15.43 18.35
C ALA A 693 4.43 -16.41 19.51
N VAL A 694 3.99 -16.06 20.72
CA VAL A 694 4.06 -16.91 21.92
C VAL A 694 3.21 -18.18 21.74
N ASP A 695 2.03 -18.08 21.14
CA ASP A 695 1.12 -19.21 20.88
C ASP A 695 1.68 -20.23 19.87
N THR A 696 2.81 -19.95 19.20
CA THR A 696 3.54 -20.96 18.40
C THR A 696 4.31 -21.97 19.27
N GLY A 697 4.58 -21.64 20.54
CA GLY A 697 5.45 -22.42 21.42
C GLY A 697 6.95 -22.32 21.10
N ALA A 698 7.35 -21.41 20.22
CA ALA A 698 8.76 -21.18 19.87
C ALA A 698 9.55 -20.59 21.04
N SER A 699 10.81 -21.03 21.19
CA SER A 699 11.76 -20.52 22.20
C SER A 699 12.31 -19.12 21.88
N ALA A 700 12.23 -18.71 20.61
CA ALA A 700 12.64 -17.39 20.16
C ALA A 700 11.74 -16.86 19.02
N ILE A 701 11.81 -15.55 18.81
CA ILE A 701 11.05 -14.81 17.78
C ILE A 701 12.05 -14.02 16.94
N ALA A 702 12.28 -14.47 15.72
CA ALA A 702 13.08 -13.79 14.72
C ALA A 702 12.33 -12.61 14.09
N THR A 703 13.05 -11.52 13.83
CA THR A 703 12.62 -10.41 12.98
C THR A 703 13.75 -9.98 12.04
N GLY A 704 13.42 -9.14 11.07
CA GLY A 704 14.39 -8.48 10.19
C GLY A 704 14.14 -6.98 10.16
N CYS A 705 13.95 -6.35 11.32
CA CYS A 705 13.68 -4.92 11.46
C CYS A 705 13.84 -4.44 12.91
N PRO A 706 14.58 -3.35 13.18
CA PRO A 706 14.78 -2.85 14.54
C PRO A 706 13.51 -2.29 15.18
N PHE A 707 12.65 -1.58 14.44
CA PHE A 707 11.35 -1.12 14.96
C PHE A 707 10.44 -2.31 15.32
N CYS A 708 10.42 -3.36 14.50
CA CYS A 708 9.68 -4.58 14.81
C CYS A 708 10.29 -5.29 16.02
N ARG A 709 11.63 -5.27 16.18
CA ARG A 709 12.31 -5.85 17.34
C ARG A 709 11.83 -5.20 18.64
N VAL A 710 11.92 -3.87 18.74
CA VAL A 710 11.46 -3.10 19.92
C VAL A 710 10.01 -3.46 20.25
N MET A 711 9.08 -3.26 19.31
CA MET A 711 7.66 -3.51 19.57
C MET A 711 7.36 -4.97 19.95
N MET A 712 8.03 -5.94 19.32
CA MET A 712 7.83 -7.36 19.62
C MET A 712 8.46 -7.75 20.96
N THR A 713 9.61 -7.18 21.38
CA THR A 713 10.13 -7.38 22.74
C THR A 713 9.14 -6.84 23.76
N ASP A 714 8.79 -5.56 23.65
CA ASP A 714 7.91 -4.88 24.60
C ASP A 714 6.51 -5.55 24.68
N GLY A 715 6.05 -6.14 23.57
CA GLY A 715 4.78 -6.89 23.51
C GLY A 715 4.87 -8.34 24.01
N VAL A 716 6.03 -8.99 23.89
CA VAL A 716 6.27 -10.34 24.43
C VAL A 716 6.46 -10.29 25.95
N ASP A 717 7.09 -9.23 26.47
CA ASP A 717 7.24 -9.00 27.91
C ASP A 717 5.87 -8.74 28.58
N ASP A 718 5.01 -7.94 27.95
CA ASP A 718 3.62 -7.69 28.39
C ASP A 718 2.77 -8.98 28.35
N VAL A 719 2.84 -9.75 27.26
CA VAL A 719 2.13 -11.04 27.14
C VAL A 719 2.65 -12.07 28.16
N THR A 720 3.96 -12.11 28.40
CA THR A 720 4.59 -13.08 29.33
C THR A 720 4.25 -12.77 30.78
N SER A 721 4.31 -11.50 31.18
CA SER A 721 3.92 -11.07 32.52
C SER A 721 2.41 -11.22 32.76
N THR A 722 1.57 -10.73 31.85
CA THR A 722 0.10 -10.85 31.92
C THR A 722 -0.38 -12.31 31.97
N ARG A 723 0.28 -13.21 31.23
CA ARG A 723 -0.06 -14.66 31.24
C ARG A 723 0.75 -15.49 32.25
N SER A 724 1.64 -14.86 33.04
CA SER A 724 2.53 -15.50 34.03
C SER A 724 3.30 -16.72 33.49
N LEU A 725 3.93 -16.58 32.32
CA LEU A 725 4.67 -17.69 31.69
C LEU A 725 6.04 -17.87 32.33
N GLU A 726 6.44 -19.12 32.60
CA GLU A 726 7.76 -19.44 33.18
C GLU A 726 8.96 -19.05 32.31
N LYS A 727 8.73 -18.81 31.00
CA LYS A 727 9.77 -18.54 30.00
C LYS A 727 9.30 -17.51 28.98
N THR A 728 9.99 -16.37 28.93
CA THR A 728 9.86 -15.36 27.87
C THR A 728 10.62 -15.82 26.62
N PRO A 729 10.00 -15.91 25.42
CA PRO A 729 10.74 -16.16 24.18
C PRO A 729 11.67 -15.00 23.81
N GLU A 730 12.93 -15.27 23.43
CA GLU A 730 13.88 -14.20 23.10
C GLU A 730 13.56 -13.56 21.74
N VAL A 731 13.54 -12.23 21.66
CA VAL A 731 13.31 -11.49 20.40
C VAL A 731 14.64 -11.07 19.76
N LEU A 732 14.96 -11.71 18.63
CA LEU A 732 16.25 -11.66 17.93
C LEU A 732 16.10 -11.16 16.50
N ASP A 733 17.18 -10.60 15.95
CA ASP A 733 17.28 -10.38 14.49
C ASP A 733 17.88 -11.60 13.79
N VAL A 734 17.45 -11.87 12.56
CA VAL A 734 18.01 -12.93 11.69
C VAL A 734 19.54 -12.86 11.56
N ALA A 735 20.15 -11.67 11.64
CA ALA A 735 21.60 -11.52 11.67
C ALA A 735 22.26 -12.18 12.89
N GLN A 736 21.69 -12.04 14.09
CA GLN A 736 22.26 -12.65 15.29
C GLN A 736 22.17 -14.17 15.27
N LEU A 737 21.05 -14.70 14.76
CA LEU A 737 20.82 -16.13 14.61
C LEU A 737 21.82 -16.74 13.63
N LEU A 738 22.08 -16.05 12.51
CA LEU A 738 23.11 -16.46 11.55
C LEU A 738 24.51 -16.44 12.19
N LEU A 739 24.86 -15.36 12.90
CA LEU A 739 26.17 -15.22 13.56
C LEU A 739 26.40 -16.26 14.66
N GLY A 740 25.38 -16.60 15.45
CA GLY A 740 25.44 -17.67 16.45
C GLY A 740 25.53 -19.08 15.87
N SER A 741 25.28 -19.24 14.57
CA SER A 741 25.43 -20.51 13.83
C SER A 741 26.71 -20.58 12.98
N LEU A 742 27.56 -19.55 12.98
CA LEU A 742 28.65 -19.41 12.03
C LEU A 742 29.89 -20.21 12.44
N ASP A 743 30.50 -20.94 11.50
CA ASP A 743 31.87 -21.44 11.67
C ASP A 743 32.86 -20.28 11.60
N LYS A 744 33.55 -20.03 12.72
CA LYS A 744 34.58 -18.98 12.84
C LYS A 744 36.01 -19.55 12.76
N THR A 745 36.18 -20.85 12.52
CA THR A 745 37.51 -21.46 12.42
C THR A 745 38.21 -21.00 11.14
N GLY A 746 39.44 -20.49 11.28
CA GLY A 746 40.21 -19.92 10.16
C GLY A 746 39.77 -18.52 9.72
N VAL A 747 38.83 -17.87 10.40
CA VAL A 747 38.43 -16.47 10.13
C VAL A 747 39.38 -15.53 10.87
N THR A 748 40.06 -14.65 10.13
CA THR A 748 40.81 -13.51 10.69
C THR A 748 40.03 -12.23 10.42
N LEU A 749 39.53 -11.59 11.49
CA LEU A 749 38.89 -10.27 11.41
C LEU A 749 39.96 -9.15 11.29
N PRO A 750 39.65 -7.99 10.68
CA PRO A 750 40.61 -6.89 10.55
C PRO A 750 40.93 -6.26 11.92
N GLU A 751 42.23 -6.14 12.24
CA GLU A 751 42.69 -5.49 13.47
C GLU A 751 42.25 -4.02 13.55
N LYS A 752 41.76 -3.58 14.71
CA LYS A 752 41.38 -2.17 14.95
C LYS A 752 42.47 -1.18 14.55
N GLY A 753 42.06 -0.11 13.87
CA GLY A 753 42.94 0.94 13.36
C GLY A 753 43.70 0.57 12.09
N THR A 754 43.36 -0.53 11.41
CA THR A 754 43.95 -0.86 10.09
C THR A 754 43.60 0.21 9.05
N ALA A 755 42.34 0.60 8.96
CA ALA A 755 41.88 1.67 8.08
C ALA A 755 42.52 3.02 8.44
N ALA A 756 42.67 3.34 9.73
CA ALA A 756 43.36 4.55 10.16
C ALA A 756 44.84 4.58 9.74
N LYS A 757 45.57 3.46 9.86
CA LYS A 757 46.94 3.32 9.33
C LYS A 757 46.96 3.49 7.80
N GLU A 758 46.04 2.83 7.09
CA GLU A 758 45.88 3.01 5.63
C GLU A 758 45.48 4.44 5.23
N ALA A 759 44.85 5.21 6.12
CA ALA A 759 44.53 6.61 5.94
C ALA A 759 45.78 7.48 6.09
N GLU A 760 46.54 7.29 7.17
CA GLU A 760 47.80 7.99 7.42
C GLU A 760 48.83 7.74 6.32
N GLU A 761 49.02 6.49 5.89
CA GLU A 761 49.89 6.14 4.75
C GLU A 761 49.41 6.76 3.42
N ARG A 762 48.09 6.89 3.24
CA ARG A 762 47.49 7.46 2.03
C ARG A 762 47.57 8.99 2.03
N ALA A 763 47.40 9.63 3.18
CA ALA A 763 47.64 11.05 3.38
C ALA A 763 49.12 11.38 3.12
N ALA A 764 50.06 10.66 3.75
CA ALA A 764 51.49 10.84 3.53
C ALA A 764 51.90 10.62 2.05
N ARG A 765 51.28 9.64 1.36
CA ARG A 765 51.47 9.42 -0.08
C ARG A 765 50.91 10.56 -0.94
N LEU A 766 49.76 11.13 -0.58
CA LEU A 766 49.17 12.28 -1.28
C LEU A 766 49.97 13.57 -1.03
N GLU A 767 50.44 13.80 0.19
CA GLU A 767 51.37 14.89 0.52
C GLU A 767 52.69 14.74 -0.24
N ALA A 768 53.27 13.53 -0.32
CA ALA A 768 54.47 13.25 -1.11
C ALA A 768 54.23 13.47 -2.62
N GLN A 769 53.06 13.10 -3.15
CA GLN A 769 52.68 13.39 -4.53
C GLN A 769 52.52 14.89 -4.78
N ALA A 770 51.86 15.62 -3.89
CA ALA A 770 51.73 17.08 -3.98
C ALA A 770 53.08 17.80 -3.87
N ALA A 771 53.99 17.33 -3.00
CA ALA A 771 55.35 17.83 -2.88
C ALA A 771 56.26 17.47 -4.08
N SER A 772 55.87 16.47 -4.89
CA SER A 772 56.55 16.10 -6.13
C SER A 772 56.03 16.83 -7.39
N ALA A 773 54.95 17.60 -7.27
CA ALA A 773 54.42 18.39 -8.37
C ALA A 773 55.40 19.53 -8.74
N PRO A 774 55.86 19.63 -10.01
CA PRO A 774 56.73 20.73 -10.42
C PRO A 774 56.00 22.07 -10.32
N ALA A 775 56.74 23.11 -9.93
CA ALA A 775 56.19 24.46 -9.84
C ALA A 775 55.70 24.96 -11.21
N PRO A 776 54.65 25.82 -11.26
CA PRO A 776 54.22 26.44 -12.51
C PRO A 776 55.37 27.23 -13.14
N VAL A 777 55.63 26.99 -14.43
CA VAL A 777 56.59 27.80 -15.19
C VAL A 777 55.94 29.15 -15.49
N GLU A 778 56.59 30.24 -15.09
CA GLU A 778 56.17 31.60 -15.48
C GLU A 778 56.42 31.80 -16.98
N GLU A 779 55.41 31.54 -17.81
CA GLU A 779 55.46 31.88 -19.23
C GLU A 779 55.26 33.40 -19.41
N LYS A 780 56.30 34.08 -19.91
CA LYS A 780 56.26 35.53 -20.11
C LYS A 780 55.36 35.90 -21.28
N VAL A 781 54.48 36.87 -21.04
CA VAL A 781 53.69 37.52 -22.10
C VAL A 781 54.60 38.42 -22.94
N GLU A 782 54.80 38.06 -24.21
CA GLU A 782 55.15 39.01 -25.27
C GLU A 782 53.96 39.17 -26.22
N THR A 783 53.51 40.42 -26.40
CA THR A 783 52.38 40.79 -27.27
C THR A 783 52.84 41.19 -28.68
N PRO A 784 52.34 40.56 -29.74
CA PRO A 784 52.37 41.12 -31.09
C PRO A 784 51.01 41.70 -31.50
N ALA A 785 51.03 42.85 -32.17
CA ALA A 785 49.89 43.44 -32.86
C ALA A 785 50.38 44.43 -33.95
N PRO A 786 49.58 44.78 -34.98
CA PRO A 786 48.42 44.08 -35.55
C PRO A 786 48.63 43.74 -37.05
N ALA A 787 47.72 42.98 -37.66
CA ALA A 787 47.60 42.86 -39.11
C ALA A 787 46.15 42.55 -39.53
N GLU A 788 45.66 43.20 -40.60
CA GLU A 788 44.28 43.07 -41.07
C GLU A 788 44.11 42.11 -42.26
N ALA A 789 42.98 41.39 -42.22
CA ALA A 789 42.16 40.92 -43.35
C ALA A 789 42.81 40.47 -44.68
N LYS A 790 42.54 39.20 -45.03
CA LYS A 790 41.87 38.86 -46.30
C LYS A 790 41.14 37.51 -46.26
N THR A 791 40.10 37.40 -47.07
CA THR A 791 39.35 36.19 -47.43
C THR A 791 40.25 35.22 -48.23
N GLU A 792 39.95 33.92 -48.40
CA GLU A 792 38.74 33.38 -49.06
C GLU A 792 38.56 31.84 -48.92
N THR A 793 37.31 31.39 -49.11
CA THR A 793 36.78 30.08 -49.59
C THR A 793 37.40 28.70 -49.22
N ALA A 794 36.50 27.73 -49.01
CA ALA A 794 36.80 26.29 -48.92
C ALA A 794 36.52 25.56 -50.27
N PRO A 795 37.23 24.45 -50.59
CA PRO A 795 36.96 23.62 -51.77
C PRO A 795 35.71 22.69 -51.63
N PRO A 796 35.13 22.15 -52.72
CA PRO A 796 33.70 21.81 -52.79
C PRO A 796 33.33 20.32 -52.97
N GLU A 797 32.03 20.03 -52.81
CA GLU A 797 31.40 18.76 -53.25
C GLU A 797 31.24 18.66 -54.77
N ALA A 798 31.19 17.43 -55.31
CA ALA A 798 30.81 17.16 -56.70
C ALA A 798 29.97 15.88 -56.85
N LYS A 799 28.98 15.91 -57.77
CA LYS A 799 27.84 15.00 -57.87
C LYS A 799 28.10 13.71 -58.68
N ALA A 800 27.39 12.63 -58.33
CA ALA A 800 26.84 11.64 -59.27
C ALA A 800 25.50 11.11 -58.69
N ALA A 801 24.34 11.11 -59.34
CA ALA A 801 23.92 10.68 -60.69
C ALA A 801 23.55 9.18 -60.75
N VAL A 802 22.34 8.89 -61.27
CA VAL A 802 21.70 7.56 -61.29
C VAL A 802 21.82 6.91 -62.67
N ALA A 803 22.07 5.60 -62.72
CA ALA A 803 22.00 4.77 -63.93
C ALA A 803 21.49 3.34 -63.64
N ALA A 804 20.96 2.67 -64.66
CA ALA A 804 20.33 1.34 -64.64
C ALA A 804 20.32 0.76 -66.10
N PRO A 805 19.70 -0.41 -66.40
CA PRO A 805 19.73 -1.73 -65.76
C PRO A 805 20.07 -2.90 -66.72
N ALA A 806 20.38 -4.08 -66.17
CA ALA A 806 20.46 -5.39 -66.86
C ALA A 806 20.62 -6.51 -65.79
N LYS A 807 20.06 -7.74 -65.82
CA LYS A 807 19.04 -8.51 -66.60
C LYS A 807 18.28 -9.39 -65.55
N GLY A 808 17.19 -10.14 -65.80
CA GLY A 808 16.34 -10.41 -66.96
C GLY A 808 15.61 -11.77 -66.77
N LEU A 809 14.39 -11.93 -67.31
CA LEU A 809 13.44 -13.06 -67.13
C LEU A 809 12.79 -13.16 -65.72
N GLY A 810 11.47 -13.30 -65.55
CA GLY A 810 10.35 -13.07 -66.49
C GLY A 810 9.04 -13.80 -66.12
N ILE A 811 7.88 -13.20 -66.46
CA ILE A 811 6.52 -13.83 -66.55
C ILE A 811 5.89 -14.26 -65.20
N ALA A 812 4.62 -14.05 -64.83
CA ALA A 812 3.49 -13.17 -65.22
C ALA A 812 2.42 -13.26 -64.07
N GLY A 813 1.32 -12.51 -63.97
CA GLY A 813 0.79 -11.36 -64.74
C GLY A 813 -0.74 -11.19 -64.51
N GLY A 814 -1.28 -9.98 -64.70
CA GLY A 814 -2.72 -9.64 -64.58
C GLY A 814 -3.06 -8.92 -63.25
N ALA A 815 -3.45 -7.62 -63.19
CA ALA A 815 -4.53 -6.84 -63.85
C ALA A 815 -5.84 -6.82 -63.00
N LYS A 816 -6.60 -5.71 -62.87
CA LYS A 816 -6.50 -4.37 -63.51
C LYS A 816 -7.19 -3.26 -62.66
N ARG A 817 -6.72 -2.01 -62.79
CA ARG A 817 -7.40 -0.72 -62.45
C ARG A 817 -8.32 -0.29 -63.63
N PRO A 818 -9.21 0.76 -63.60
CA PRO A 818 -8.85 2.19 -63.33
C PRO A 818 -9.98 3.19 -62.90
N GLY A 819 -9.64 4.50 -62.80
CA GLY A 819 -10.55 5.69 -62.89
C GLY A 819 -11.00 6.34 -61.57
N ALA A 820 -10.85 7.62 -61.20
CA ALA A 820 -10.21 8.86 -61.73
C ALA A 820 -11.06 9.94 -62.46
N LYS A 821 -11.19 11.17 -61.88
CA LYS A 821 -11.05 12.50 -62.55
C LYS A 821 -11.15 13.74 -61.58
N LYS A 822 -10.75 14.92 -62.09
CA LYS A 822 -10.65 16.27 -61.43
C LYS A 822 -11.95 17.11 -61.55
N ALA A 823 -12.09 18.20 -60.75
CA ALA A 823 -12.30 19.59 -61.24
C ALA A 823 -12.22 20.71 -60.16
N ALA A 824 -11.86 21.93 -60.57
CA ALA A 824 -11.90 23.29 -59.93
C ALA A 824 -11.61 24.34 -61.06
N PRO A 825 -11.48 25.69 -60.90
CA PRO A 825 -11.45 26.58 -59.70
C PRO A 825 -12.11 28.00 -59.90
N ALA A 826 -11.62 29.03 -59.16
CA ALA A 826 -11.69 30.51 -59.37
C ALA A 826 -12.92 31.29 -58.82
N ALA A 827 -12.88 32.59 -58.45
CA ALA A 827 -11.83 33.64 -58.58
C ALA A 827 -11.84 34.70 -57.42
N ALA A 828 -10.89 35.65 -57.43
CA ALA A 828 -10.80 36.90 -56.60
C ALA A 828 -10.61 38.15 -57.55
N PRO A 829 -10.26 39.42 -57.17
CA PRO A 829 -9.06 39.82 -56.38
C PRO A 829 -9.06 41.19 -55.59
N ALA A 830 -7.91 41.53 -54.98
CA ALA A 830 -7.21 42.86 -54.88
C ALA A 830 -7.84 44.08 -54.15
N GLU A 831 -7.10 45.06 -53.57
CA GLU A 831 -5.68 45.25 -53.13
C GLU A 831 -5.63 46.37 -52.03
N ASP A 832 -4.57 46.66 -51.27
CA ASP A 832 -3.27 47.27 -51.66
C ASP A 832 -2.16 47.13 -50.56
N LYS A 833 -0.93 47.69 -50.78
CA LYS A 833 0.35 47.39 -50.07
C LYS A 833 1.24 48.64 -49.80
N PRO A 834 2.53 48.55 -49.33
CA PRO A 834 3.40 47.43 -48.86
C PRO A 834 3.67 47.50 -47.32
N ALA A 835 4.77 47.12 -46.62
CA ALA A 835 6.14 46.59 -46.86
C ALA A 835 6.72 46.01 -45.52
N GLU A 836 7.74 45.13 -45.40
CA GLU A 836 8.28 44.14 -46.37
C GLU A 836 9.04 42.92 -45.73
N ALA A 837 10.32 43.05 -45.32
CA ALA A 837 11.26 41.97 -44.94
C ALA A 837 11.66 41.95 -43.43
N THR A 838 12.25 40.92 -42.78
CA THR A 838 12.88 39.64 -43.22
C THR A 838 12.67 38.49 -42.18
N SER A 839 13.49 37.42 -42.16
CA SER A 839 13.15 36.07 -41.62
C SER A 839 14.12 35.41 -40.60
N ALA A 840 13.60 34.38 -39.89
CA ALA A 840 14.30 33.18 -39.35
C ALA A 840 14.87 33.17 -37.90
N GLU A 841 15.32 31.98 -37.46
CA GLU A 841 15.19 31.44 -36.08
C GLU A 841 16.46 31.42 -35.18
N THR A 842 16.21 31.46 -33.85
CA THR A 842 16.91 30.75 -32.73
C THR A 842 18.34 31.08 -32.23
N ALA A 843 18.47 30.97 -30.89
CA ALA A 843 19.62 30.48 -30.08
C ALA A 843 20.74 31.42 -29.54
N ALA A 844 20.50 31.96 -28.32
CA ALA A 844 21.44 32.07 -27.17
C ALA A 844 22.76 32.89 -27.30
N PRO A 845 23.57 33.09 -26.22
CA PRO A 845 23.30 33.12 -24.76
C PRO A 845 23.63 34.50 -24.13
N VAL A 846 23.56 34.63 -22.80
CA VAL A 846 24.10 35.81 -22.05
C VAL A 846 24.97 35.42 -20.85
N LYS A 847 26.03 36.21 -20.62
CA LYS A 847 26.83 36.22 -19.37
C LYS A 847 26.00 36.88 -18.25
N GLY A 848 26.20 36.61 -16.96
CA GLY A 848 27.27 35.83 -16.32
C GLY A 848 28.05 36.70 -15.32
N LEU A 849 28.04 36.31 -14.05
CA LEU A 849 28.74 36.97 -12.94
C LEU A 849 29.16 35.89 -11.94
N GLY A 850 30.38 36.00 -11.40
CA GLY A 850 30.90 35.04 -10.44
C GLY A 850 32.08 35.60 -9.66
N ILE A 851 32.31 35.08 -8.46
CA ILE A 851 33.46 35.38 -7.61
C ILE A 851 34.02 34.04 -7.08
N ALA A 852 35.35 33.92 -7.07
CA ALA A 852 36.05 32.69 -6.70
C ALA A 852 36.24 32.52 -5.18
N GLY A 853 36.58 31.31 -4.75
CA GLY A 853 36.81 30.96 -3.35
C GLY A 853 38.29 30.80 -2.95
N GLY A 854 38.51 30.60 -1.65
CA GLY A 854 39.79 30.26 -1.04
C GLY A 854 40.59 31.45 -0.48
N ALA A 855 41.38 31.30 0.59
CA ALA A 855 41.50 30.19 1.54
C ALA A 855 42.31 30.63 2.78
N LYS A 856 42.02 30.06 3.97
CA LYS A 856 43.04 29.51 4.90
C LYS A 856 42.45 28.94 6.21
N ARG A 857 43.11 27.89 6.69
CA ARG A 857 42.98 27.29 8.03
C ARG A 857 44.37 27.40 8.71
N PRO A 858 44.45 27.73 10.01
CA PRO A 858 45.60 27.37 10.83
C PRO A 858 45.18 26.55 12.06
N GLY A 859 46.12 25.95 12.78
CA GLY A 859 45.79 25.14 13.97
C GLY A 859 46.92 25.00 15.00
N ALA A 860 46.51 24.46 16.15
CA ALA A 860 47.31 23.80 17.19
C ALA A 860 48.33 24.60 18.05
N LYS A 861 47.95 24.73 19.33
CA LYS A 861 48.77 24.51 20.56
C LYS A 861 49.97 25.43 20.87
N LYS A 862 49.81 26.22 21.95
CA LYS A 862 50.58 26.02 23.20
C LYS A 862 49.75 26.50 24.41
N ALA A 863 50.17 26.17 25.63
CA ALA A 863 49.36 26.32 26.86
C ALA A 863 50.05 27.13 27.97
N ALA A 864 49.26 27.84 28.77
CA ALA A 864 49.55 28.24 30.16
C ALA A 864 48.27 28.74 30.86
N ALA A 865 48.26 28.69 32.20
CA ALA A 865 47.29 29.27 33.15
C ALA A 865 48.10 29.74 34.38
N PRO A 866 47.53 30.22 35.52
CA PRO A 866 46.13 30.51 35.88
C PRO A 866 45.93 31.88 36.60
N ALA A 867 44.73 32.08 37.19
CA ALA A 867 44.37 33.11 38.20
C ALA A 867 44.36 34.58 37.69
N ALA A 868 43.58 35.53 38.26
CA ALA A 868 42.69 35.58 39.44
C ALA A 868 41.53 36.59 39.15
N GLU A 869 40.57 36.99 40.01
CA GLU A 869 40.26 36.70 41.44
C GLU A 869 38.73 36.86 41.73
N LYS A 870 38.35 37.71 42.69
CA LYS A 870 37.04 38.03 43.31
C LYS A 870 37.18 39.37 44.07
N PRO A 871 36.18 39.91 44.82
CA PRO A 871 34.72 40.01 44.61
C PRO A 871 34.15 41.43 44.90
N ALA A 872 32.84 41.66 44.70
CA ALA A 872 31.94 42.58 45.46
C ALA A 872 30.52 42.40 44.86
N GLU A 873 29.46 42.10 45.63
CA GLU A 873 28.62 43.02 46.44
C GLU A 873 28.15 44.26 45.66
N ALA A 874 26.87 44.50 45.32
CA ALA A 874 25.53 44.24 45.88
C ALA A 874 24.88 45.53 46.44
N THR A 875 23.74 45.92 45.86
CA THR A 875 22.64 46.69 46.48
C THR A 875 21.40 46.68 45.54
N ALA A 876 20.26 47.21 45.98
CA ALA A 876 18.97 47.09 45.32
C ALA A 876 18.24 48.46 45.14
N GLU A 877 16.99 48.38 44.66
CA GLU A 877 15.97 49.44 44.54
C GLU A 877 16.02 50.35 43.28
N ALA A 878 14.86 50.95 42.98
CA ALA A 878 14.54 51.70 41.75
C ALA A 878 14.28 53.20 42.07
N PRO A 879 14.06 54.12 41.08
CA PRO A 879 12.70 54.28 40.50
C PRO A 879 12.59 54.94 39.08
N SER A 880 11.34 55.09 38.61
CA SER A 880 10.75 56.18 37.77
C SER A 880 11.29 56.60 36.37
N GLU A 881 10.44 56.36 35.36
CA GLU A 881 9.92 57.27 34.30
C GLU A 881 10.81 58.18 33.39
N ALA A 882 10.82 57.82 32.08
CA ALA A 882 10.63 58.69 30.88
C ALA A 882 11.67 59.79 30.51
N PRO A 883 11.68 60.36 29.27
CA PRO A 883 10.81 60.16 28.09
C PRO A 883 11.56 59.66 26.81
N ALA A 884 11.10 60.04 25.59
CA ALA A 884 11.28 59.25 24.35
C ALA A 884 11.91 59.98 23.12
N LYS A 885 12.07 59.22 22.02
CA LYS A 885 12.49 59.52 20.62
C LYS A 885 13.94 59.14 20.22
N ALA A 886 14.27 58.83 18.96
CA ALA A 886 13.53 58.26 17.80
C ALA A 886 14.48 58.09 16.59
N GLU A 887 14.31 57.05 15.76
CA GLU A 887 14.66 56.96 14.31
C GLU A 887 14.35 55.51 13.77
N PRO A 888 14.34 55.21 12.45
CA PRO A 888 13.26 55.57 11.53
C PRO A 888 12.65 54.36 10.75
N GLU A 889 11.63 54.61 9.92
CA GLU A 889 10.90 53.58 9.15
C GLU A 889 11.54 53.16 7.81
N VAL A 890 11.22 51.95 7.33
CA VAL A 890 11.10 51.68 5.88
C VAL A 890 9.93 50.73 5.55
N LYS A 891 8.85 51.33 5.04
CA LYS A 891 7.70 50.80 4.26
C LYS A 891 7.54 49.28 4.11
N GLY A 892 6.41 48.76 4.60
CA GLY A 892 5.79 47.51 4.11
C GLY A 892 4.67 47.75 3.09
N LEU A 893 4.17 46.66 2.48
CA LEU A 893 2.90 46.63 1.74
C LEU A 893 1.74 46.37 2.71
N GLY A 894 0.65 47.11 2.58
CA GLY A 894 -0.49 47.03 3.50
C GLY A 894 -1.70 46.30 2.93
N ILE A 895 -2.30 45.43 3.73
CA ILE A 895 -3.66 44.91 3.55
C ILE A 895 -4.47 45.27 4.80
N ALA A 896 -5.76 45.59 4.63
CA ALA A 896 -6.57 46.26 5.63
C ALA A 896 -6.96 45.39 6.85
N SER A 897 -7.12 46.03 8.00
CA SER A 897 -7.56 45.41 9.24
C SER A 897 -9.08 45.14 9.24
N GLY A 898 -9.49 43.89 9.54
CA GLY A 898 -10.89 43.49 9.40
C GLY A 898 -11.36 42.26 10.17
N ALA A 899 -10.62 41.75 11.18
CA ALA A 899 -11.00 40.55 11.92
C ALA A 899 -11.02 40.77 13.44
N ARG A 900 -12.12 40.39 14.11
CA ARG A 900 -12.20 40.23 15.57
C ARG A 900 -12.19 38.75 15.92
N ARG A 901 -11.31 38.33 16.83
CA ARG A 901 -11.37 37.00 17.47
C ARG A 901 -12.54 36.93 18.46
N PRO A 902 -13.46 35.94 18.35
CA PRO A 902 -14.28 35.50 19.48
C PRO A 902 -13.42 34.75 20.52
N GLY A 903 -13.94 34.62 21.75
CA GLY A 903 -13.30 33.80 22.80
C GLY A 903 -12.24 34.52 23.64
N ALA A 904 -12.67 35.41 24.55
CA ALA A 904 -11.78 36.03 25.54
C ALA A 904 -12.43 36.10 26.93
N LYS A 905 -11.62 35.88 27.98
CA LYS A 905 -11.97 35.64 29.41
C LYS A 905 -12.37 34.16 29.66
N LYS A 906 -12.02 33.56 30.81
CA LYS A 906 -11.68 34.15 32.13
C LYS A 906 -10.35 33.60 32.67
N ALA A 907 -9.64 34.37 33.49
CA ALA A 907 -8.35 33.97 34.05
C ALA A 907 -8.49 33.13 35.34
N ALA A 908 -7.51 32.25 35.57
CA ALA A 908 -7.27 31.47 36.78
C ALA A 908 -5.81 31.71 37.27
N PRO A 909 -5.46 31.44 38.54
CA PRO A 909 -4.26 31.99 39.17
C PRO A 909 -2.93 31.31 38.76
N LYS A 910 -1.81 32.03 38.99
CA LYS A 910 -0.45 31.54 38.76
C LYS A 910 -0.11 30.32 39.63
N ALA A 911 0.50 29.31 39.02
CA ALA A 911 1.43 28.38 39.68
C ALA A 911 2.89 28.83 39.44
N ALA A 912 3.81 28.38 40.28
CA ALA A 912 5.24 28.67 40.16
C ALA A 912 5.93 27.73 39.13
N PRO A 913 7.08 28.11 38.55
CA PRO A 913 7.79 27.27 37.59
C PRO A 913 8.47 26.09 38.29
N ASN A 914 8.22 24.88 37.81
CA ASN A 914 9.06 23.71 38.12
C ASN A 914 10.19 23.63 37.08
N GLU A 915 11.43 23.69 37.54
CA GLU A 915 12.59 23.25 36.77
C GLU A 915 12.54 21.72 36.66
N GLY A 916 12.54 21.20 35.43
CA GLY A 916 12.43 19.76 35.15
C GLY A 916 13.51 19.32 34.18
N ALA A 917 14.63 18.81 34.69
CA ALA A 917 15.69 18.25 33.86
C ALA A 917 15.24 16.95 33.19
N ALA A 918 15.64 16.74 31.93
CA ALA A 918 15.23 15.58 31.15
C ALA A 918 16.09 14.34 31.45
N THR A 919 15.57 13.41 32.23
CA THR A 919 16.08 12.04 32.37
C THR A 919 14.91 11.05 32.55
N VAL A 920 14.49 10.40 31.46
CA VAL A 920 13.60 9.24 31.55
C VAL A 920 14.45 8.01 31.88
N VAL A 921 14.50 7.65 33.15
CA VAL A 921 15.09 6.40 33.64
C VAL A 921 14.07 5.73 34.56
N GLN A 922 13.66 4.51 34.23
CA GLN A 922 12.81 3.71 35.13
C GLN A 922 13.65 3.26 36.34
N PRO A 923 13.19 3.49 37.59
CA PRO A 923 13.79 2.84 38.75
C PRO A 923 13.39 1.35 38.80
N ALA A 924 14.28 0.51 39.33
CA ALA A 924 14.10 -0.94 39.36
C ALA A 924 13.19 -1.44 40.51
N ASN A 925 12.88 -2.74 40.47
CA ASN A 925 12.08 -3.47 41.46
C ASN A 925 12.51 -3.20 42.92
N VAL A 926 11.52 -3.24 43.83
CA VAL A 926 11.71 -3.34 45.29
C VAL A 926 11.03 -4.61 45.79
N GLU A 927 11.63 -5.26 46.79
CA GLU A 927 11.24 -6.60 47.26
C GLU A 927 9.87 -6.64 48.00
N PRO A 928 9.14 -7.76 47.92
CA PRO A 928 7.77 -7.85 48.43
C PRO A 928 7.71 -8.31 49.91
N ASP A 929 7.93 -7.41 50.89
CA ASP A 929 7.60 -7.74 52.30
C ASP A 929 7.36 -6.56 53.27
N LYS A 930 6.47 -5.61 52.93
CA LYS A 930 5.96 -4.57 53.87
C LYS A 930 4.48 -4.25 53.73
N ALA A 931 3.62 -5.26 53.90
CA ALA A 931 2.18 -5.05 54.03
C ALA A 931 1.78 -4.59 55.44
N LYS A 932 0.95 -3.54 55.52
CA LYS A 932 0.00 -3.33 56.63
C LYS A 932 -1.35 -2.96 56.03
N ALA A 933 -2.39 -3.69 56.43
CA ALA A 933 -3.75 -3.53 55.91
C ALA A 933 -4.56 -2.51 56.73
N GLY A 934 -5.61 -1.95 56.10
CA GLY A 934 -6.72 -1.33 56.84
C GLY A 934 -7.33 -0.06 56.24
N THR A 935 -8.18 -0.21 55.22
CA THR A 935 -9.49 0.46 55.13
C THR A 935 -10.38 -0.27 54.11
N GLU A 936 -11.68 -0.25 54.32
CA GLU A 936 -12.68 -0.91 53.46
C GLU A 936 -13.05 -0.03 52.24
N PRO A 937 -13.45 -0.63 51.10
CA PRO A 937 -13.94 0.13 49.95
C PRO A 937 -15.35 0.69 50.22
N ALA A 938 -15.56 1.97 49.93
CA ALA A 938 -16.87 2.61 49.98
C ALA A 938 -17.66 2.38 48.68
N ASP A 939 -18.99 2.32 48.79
CA ASP A 939 -19.90 1.93 47.70
C ASP A 939 -19.88 2.89 46.50
N THR A 940 -19.77 2.32 45.30
CA THR A 940 -20.11 3.01 44.04
C THR A 940 -21.55 2.69 43.65
N ALA A 941 -22.44 3.66 43.80
CA ALA A 941 -23.85 3.48 43.49
C ALA A 941 -24.13 3.54 41.98
N ASP A 942 -24.46 2.40 41.37
CA ASP A 942 -25.30 2.35 40.16
C ASP A 942 -26.08 1.02 40.11
N SER A 943 -27.17 0.95 40.88
CA SER A 943 -28.00 -0.26 41.01
C SER A 943 -29.49 0.07 41.15
N ASP A 944 -30.07 0.80 40.20
CA ASP A 944 -31.53 0.87 40.06
C ASP A 944 -32.00 1.24 38.62
N ARG A 945 -32.12 0.23 37.75
CA ARG A 945 -32.90 0.31 36.50
C ARG A 945 -33.79 -0.94 36.34
N GLY A 946 -34.75 -1.08 37.25
CA GLY A 946 -35.68 -2.20 37.26
C GLY A 946 -36.53 -2.28 35.99
N LEU A 947 -36.45 -3.43 35.30
CA LEU A 947 -37.36 -3.85 34.24
C LEU A 947 -37.65 -5.34 34.43
N GLU A 948 -38.92 -5.69 34.63
CA GLU A 948 -39.33 -7.08 34.87
C GLU A 948 -39.25 -7.92 33.57
N PRO A 949 -38.73 -9.17 33.62
CA PRO A 949 -38.67 -10.03 32.46
C PRO A 949 -40.04 -10.63 32.13
N LYS A 950 -40.59 -10.25 30.96
CA LYS A 950 -41.83 -10.82 30.44
C LYS A 950 -41.53 -12.08 29.60
N PRO A 951 -42.16 -13.24 29.84
CA PRO A 951 -41.83 -14.48 29.15
C PRO A 951 -42.44 -14.55 27.74
N GLU A 952 -41.63 -14.94 26.75
CA GLU A 952 -42.09 -15.38 25.42
C GLU A 952 -42.21 -16.92 25.37
N PRO A 953 -43.11 -17.48 24.52
CA PRO A 953 -43.47 -18.90 24.56
C PRO A 953 -42.48 -19.84 23.85
N GLU A 954 -42.47 -21.11 24.27
CA GLU A 954 -41.72 -22.18 23.59
C GLU A 954 -42.18 -22.39 22.14
N VAL A 955 -41.23 -22.60 21.23
CA VAL A 955 -41.47 -23.16 19.90
C VAL A 955 -40.61 -24.40 19.70
N LYS A 956 -41.25 -25.57 19.53
CA LYS A 956 -40.56 -26.87 19.44
C LYS A 956 -39.94 -27.11 18.06
N GLY A 957 -38.61 -27.08 18.03
CA GLY A 957 -37.75 -28.08 17.39
C GLY A 957 -37.93 -28.43 15.90
N LEU A 958 -36.90 -28.16 15.11
CA LEU A 958 -36.43 -29.06 14.05
C LEU A 958 -34.94 -29.32 14.25
N GLY A 959 -34.55 -30.59 14.43
CA GLY A 959 -33.19 -30.97 14.81
C GLY A 959 -32.28 -31.21 13.61
N ILE A 960 -31.14 -30.52 13.57
CA ILE A 960 -29.99 -30.84 12.70
C ILE A 960 -28.72 -30.78 13.55
N ALA A 961 -27.87 -31.82 13.48
CA ALA A 961 -26.70 -31.95 14.34
C ALA A 961 -25.58 -30.94 13.96
N ALA A 962 -25.05 -30.23 14.96
CA ALA A 962 -23.99 -29.23 14.77
C ALA A 962 -22.58 -29.89 14.77
N GLY A 963 -22.01 -30.10 13.58
CA GLY A 963 -20.78 -30.87 13.38
C GLY A 963 -19.59 -30.14 12.73
N ALA A 964 -19.32 -28.89 13.09
CA ALA A 964 -18.15 -28.15 12.59
C ALA A 964 -17.46 -27.31 13.68
N ARG A 965 -16.14 -27.49 13.87
CA ARG A 965 -15.36 -26.83 14.94
C ARG A 965 -14.67 -25.54 14.46
N ARG A 966 -14.47 -24.59 15.37
CA ARG A 966 -13.56 -23.45 15.17
C ARG A 966 -12.10 -23.90 15.34
N PRO A 967 -11.13 -23.40 14.55
CA PRO A 967 -9.73 -23.37 14.94
C PRO A 967 -9.54 -22.46 16.17
N GLY A 968 -8.52 -22.73 17.01
CA GLY A 968 -8.01 -21.78 18.00
C GLY A 968 -8.58 -21.84 19.43
N ALA A 969 -9.44 -22.79 19.79
CA ALA A 969 -9.91 -22.97 21.16
C ALA A 969 -9.46 -24.30 21.77
N LYS A 970 -8.71 -24.26 22.87
CA LYS A 970 -8.40 -25.42 23.73
C LYS A 970 -8.77 -25.14 25.19
N LYS A 971 -8.96 -26.23 25.91
CA LYS A 971 -9.65 -26.38 27.20
C LYS A 971 -8.71 -26.06 28.37
N ALA A 972 -9.16 -25.27 29.36
CA ALA A 972 -8.48 -25.14 30.64
C ALA A 972 -8.52 -26.47 31.44
N PRO A 973 -7.51 -26.80 32.26
CA PRO A 973 -7.51 -28.03 33.05
C PRO A 973 -8.63 -28.01 34.11
N ALA A 974 -9.23 -29.16 34.37
CA ALA A 974 -10.23 -29.31 35.43
C ALA A 974 -9.54 -29.67 36.75
N ALA A 975 -10.00 -29.07 37.85
CA ALA A 975 -9.58 -29.46 39.19
C ALA A 975 -10.03 -30.91 39.53
N ALA A 976 -9.24 -31.62 40.31
CA ALA A 976 -9.53 -32.99 40.70
C ALA A 976 -10.59 -33.08 41.80
N ALA A 977 -11.49 -34.06 41.69
CA ALA A 977 -12.38 -34.51 42.75
C ALA A 977 -11.83 -35.82 43.38
N PRO A 978 -12.05 -36.08 44.67
CA PRO A 978 -11.45 -37.23 45.37
C PRO A 978 -12.06 -38.57 44.95
N ALA A 979 -11.27 -39.63 45.11
CA ALA A 979 -11.59 -40.97 44.60
C ALA A 979 -12.49 -41.80 45.54
N THR A 980 -13.27 -42.70 44.93
CA THR A 980 -13.85 -43.88 45.57
C THR A 980 -13.54 -45.13 44.73
N ALA A 981 -13.36 -46.27 45.41
CA ALA A 981 -12.79 -47.50 44.86
C ALA A 981 -13.86 -48.49 44.31
N PRO A 982 -13.50 -49.56 43.58
CA PRO A 982 -14.33 -50.12 42.51
C PRO A 982 -15.22 -51.31 42.89
N LYS A 983 -16.06 -51.73 41.93
CA LYS A 983 -16.54 -53.11 41.76
C LYS A 983 -16.25 -53.59 40.32
N ALA A 984 -16.08 -54.91 40.19
CA ALA A 984 -15.47 -55.55 39.02
C ALA A 984 -16.48 -56.04 37.95
N GLU A 985 -15.92 -56.56 36.86
CA GLU A 985 -16.56 -57.07 35.64
C GLU A 985 -17.41 -58.35 35.87
N PRO A 986 -18.11 -58.81 34.82
CA PRO A 986 -17.61 -60.02 34.15
C PRO A 986 -17.59 -59.95 32.61
N ALA A 987 -16.89 -60.90 32.00
CA ALA A 987 -16.73 -61.16 30.56
C ALA A 987 -16.68 -62.71 30.34
N PRO A 988 -16.55 -63.26 29.11
CA PRO A 988 -17.16 -62.93 27.80
C PRO A 988 -17.77 -64.20 27.12
N GLU A 989 -17.89 -64.17 25.76
CA GLU A 989 -17.96 -65.30 24.80
C GLU A 989 -19.28 -66.12 24.61
N PRO A 990 -19.48 -66.84 23.46
CA PRO A 990 -18.62 -66.97 22.26
C PRO A 990 -19.27 -66.68 20.87
N GLU A 991 -18.37 -66.48 19.88
CA GLU A 991 -18.30 -66.85 18.43
C GLU A 991 -19.46 -67.54 17.64
N PRO A 992 -19.51 -67.50 16.27
CA PRO A 992 -18.40 -67.94 15.36
C PRO A 992 -18.14 -67.19 14.01
N GLU A 993 -16.99 -67.53 13.42
CA GLU A 993 -16.45 -67.19 12.08
C GLU A 993 -16.79 -68.27 11.00
N PRO A 994 -16.21 -68.33 9.75
CA PRO A 994 -15.19 -67.52 9.02
C PRO A 994 -15.79 -66.87 7.72
N ALA A 995 -15.16 -66.55 6.57
CA ALA A 995 -13.83 -66.71 5.93
C ALA A 995 -13.75 -65.75 4.68
N ALA A 996 -12.78 -65.77 3.75
CA ALA A 996 -11.29 -65.65 3.77
C ALA A 996 -10.73 -65.71 2.32
N ALA A 997 -9.89 -64.76 1.87
CA ALA A 997 -9.02 -64.83 0.66
C ALA A 997 -8.07 -63.61 0.56
N GLU A 998 -6.89 -63.73 -0.08
CA GLU A 998 -5.73 -62.82 0.10
C GLU A 998 -4.90 -62.56 -1.23
N PRO A 999 -3.64 -62.01 -1.31
CA PRO A 999 -3.37 -60.82 -2.16
C PRO A 999 -2.12 -60.82 -3.11
N GLU A 1000 -1.93 -59.69 -3.84
CA GLU A 1000 -0.66 -59.10 -4.36
C GLU A 1000 0.20 -59.91 -5.40
N PRO A 1001 1.38 -59.44 -5.94
CA PRO A 1001 2.23 -58.25 -5.65
C PRO A 1001 2.72 -57.42 -6.88
N ALA A 1002 3.71 -56.52 -6.67
CA ALA A 1002 4.46 -55.72 -7.68
C ALA A 1002 5.78 -56.39 -8.18
N PRO A 1003 6.53 -55.83 -9.16
CA PRO A 1003 7.76 -55.05 -8.82
C PRO A 1003 8.27 -53.99 -9.87
N GLU A 1004 9.38 -53.31 -9.55
CA GLU A 1004 10.28 -52.53 -10.45
C GLU A 1004 11.45 -53.44 -11.01
N PRO A 1005 12.61 -52.99 -11.58
CA PRO A 1005 13.11 -51.66 -12.01
C PRO A 1005 13.92 -51.65 -13.36
N SER A 1006 14.76 -50.61 -13.57
CA SER A 1006 16.04 -50.55 -14.34
C SER A 1006 16.13 -49.59 -15.56
N SER A 1007 17.28 -49.57 -16.26
CA SER A 1007 17.92 -48.32 -16.75
C SER A 1007 18.71 -48.40 -18.06
N ASN A 1008 18.86 -47.23 -18.74
CA ASN A 1008 19.86 -46.86 -19.76
C ASN A 1008 19.87 -47.62 -21.11
N GLY A 1009 19.98 -46.86 -22.21
CA GLY A 1009 20.33 -47.41 -23.54
C GLY A 1009 20.07 -46.44 -24.70
N SER A 1010 21.12 -46.04 -25.44
CA SER A 1010 21.02 -45.17 -26.62
C SER A 1010 20.88 -45.95 -27.93
N SER A 1011 20.14 -45.43 -28.91
CA SER A 1011 20.68 -44.89 -30.19
C SER A 1011 19.68 -44.81 -31.36
N ASN A 1012 19.91 -43.82 -32.24
CA ASN A 1012 19.66 -43.73 -33.71
C ASN A 1012 18.40 -44.32 -34.38
N GLY A 1013 17.75 -43.56 -35.29
CA GLY A 1013 16.70 -44.15 -36.16
C GLY A 1013 15.95 -43.29 -37.20
N SER A 1014 16.39 -42.07 -37.52
CA SER A 1014 15.93 -41.14 -38.60
C SER A 1014 14.75 -41.50 -39.54
N SER A 1015 13.81 -40.56 -39.73
CA SER A 1015 13.75 -39.76 -40.99
C SER A 1015 12.63 -38.69 -41.01
N ASN A 1016 12.97 -37.51 -41.57
CA ASN A 1016 12.12 -36.41 -42.12
C ASN A 1016 11.04 -35.78 -41.18
N GLY A 1017 10.77 -34.46 -41.15
CA GLY A 1017 11.19 -33.32 -41.99
C GLY A 1017 9.93 -32.56 -42.51
N SER A 1018 9.81 -31.23 -42.53
CA SER A 1018 10.74 -30.14 -42.17
C SER A 1018 10.03 -28.76 -42.13
N GLY A 1019 10.42 -27.87 -41.20
CA GLY A 1019 10.15 -26.40 -41.26
C GLY A 1019 8.69 -25.95 -40.99
N SER A 1020 8.43 -24.67 -40.65
CA SER A 1020 9.33 -23.56 -40.30
C SER A 1020 8.64 -22.61 -39.30
N GLY A 1021 9.39 -22.07 -38.34
CA GLY A 1021 8.91 -21.07 -37.38
C GLY A 1021 9.59 -19.73 -37.59
N GLU A 1022 8.86 -18.63 -37.44
CA GLU A 1022 9.34 -17.27 -37.66
C GLU A 1022 9.21 -16.42 -36.37
N ALA A 1023 10.18 -15.54 -36.11
CA ALA A 1023 10.34 -14.88 -34.83
C ALA A 1023 9.57 -13.55 -34.72
N ARG A 1024 9.10 -13.21 -33.51
CA ARG A 1024 8.72 -11.83 -33.17
C ARG A 1024 9.87 -11.13 -32.45
N ILE A 1025 10.32 -10.03 -33.06
CA ILE A 1025 11.32 -9.12 -32.50
C ILE A 1025 10.68 -8.29 -31.39
N VAL A 1026 11.42 -8.07 -30.30
CA VAL A 1026 11.19 -7.01 -29.30
C VAL A 1026 12.51 -6.24 -29.21
N GLY A 1027 12.43 -4.91 -29.21
CA GLY A 1027 13.58 -4.03 -29.41
C GLY A 1027 14.59 -4.01 -28.24
N ASP A 1028 15.79 -3.51 -28.54
CA ASP A 1028 16.95 -3.54 -27.65
C ASP A 1028 16.85 -2.54 -26.47
N GLU A 1029 17.10 -3.03 -25.26
CA GLU A 1029 17.70 -2.26 -24.17
C GLU A 1029 19.17 -2.69 -24.01
N PRO A 1030 20.11 -1.78 -23.71
CA PRO A 1030 21.53 -2.13 -23.59
C PRO A 1030 21.78 -3.11 -22.43
N PRO A 1031 22.62 -4.15 -22.61
CA PRO A 1031 22.78 -5.20 -21.61
C PRO A 1031 23.60 -4.71 -20.40
N VAL A 1032 22.99 -4.78 -19.21
CA VAL A 1032 23.65 -4.46 -17.93
C VAL A 1032 24.80 -5.43 -17.66
N LYS A 1033 26.03 -5.01 -17.95
CA LYS A 1033 27.25 -5.62 -17.40
C LYS A 1033 27.30 -5.34 -15.90
N GLY A 1034 27.67 -6.34 -15.09
CA GLY A 1034 27.92 -6.18 -13.66
C GLY A 1034 27.60 -7.42 -12.81
N LEU A 1035 26.61 -8.24 -13.18
CA LEU A 1035 26.08 -9.30 -12.29
C LEU A 1035 26.79 -10.68 -12.34
N GLY A 1036 27.90 -10.83 -13.06
CA GLY A 1036 28.80 -12.00 -12.95
C GLY A 1036 28.21 -13.39 -13.28
N ILE A 1037 27.02 -13.48 -13.88
CA ILE A 1037 26.31 -14.74 -14.09
C ILE A 1037 26.97 -15.56 -15.22
N ALA A 1038 27.44 -16.78 -14.89
CA ALA A 1038 27.97 -17.71 -15.88
C ALA A 1038 26.90 -18.14 -16.92
N LYS A 1039 27.31 -18.27 -18.19
CA LYS A 1039 26.42 -18.72 -19.28
C LYS A 1039 25.86 -20.12 -18.97
N GLY A 1040 24.59 -20.18 -18.60
CA GLY A 1040 23.85 -21.44 -18.37
C GLY A 1040 22.94 -21.43 -17.14
N ALA A 1041 23.16 -20.55 -16.17
CA ALA A 1041 22.33 -20.49 -14.96
C ALA A 1041 20.90 -20.02 -15.25
N ARG A 1042 19.89 -20.76 -14.77
CA ARG A 1042 18.49 -20.30 -14.77
C ARG A 1042 18.32 -19.12 -13.81
N ARG A 1043 17.58 -18.08 -14.23
CA ARG A 1043 17.18 -16.98 -13.34
C ARG A 1043 16.25 -17.51 -12.23
N PRO A 1044 16.50 -17.22 -10.94
CA PRO A 1044 15.53 -17.46 -9.87
C PRO A 1044 14.25 -16.61 -10.09
N GLY A 1045 13.11 -17.08 -9.60
CA GLY A 1045 11.86 -16.29 -9.57
C GLY A 1045 10.74 -16.72 -10.53
N ARG A 1046 10.79 -17.92 -11.10
CA ARG A 1046 9.61 -18.57 -11.71
C ARG A 1046 9.46 -20.01 -11.23
N LYS A 1047 8.24 -20.35 -10.81
CA LYS A 1047 7.64 -21.66 -11.07
C LYS A 1047 6.98 -21.60 -12.44
#